data_AF-A0A1V6ABR5-F1
#
_entry.id   AF-A0A1V6ABR5-F1
#
_cell.length_a   1.000
_cell.length_b   1.000
_cell.length_c   1.000
_cell.angle_alpha   90.00
_cell.angle_beta   90.00
_cell.angle_gamma   90.00
#
_symmetry.space_group_name_H-M   'P 1'
#
loop_
_entity.id
_entity.type
_entity.pdbx_description
1 polymer ?
#
loop_
_entity_poly.entity_id
_entity_poly.type
_entity_poly.pdbx_seq_one_letter_code
_entity_poly.pdbx_strand_id
1 'polypeptide(L)'
;MGNHFFMLTLIPKKGVALAVAISISSILMLLAVAMFSFINNQHLGINAIVNGEIAHFLAEAGINRCIPEIRNSISSALSTNPNNKKLREILLTPGKVKDTDITKLLGGSWNKELEKFAKETDETAAIEVKIWLRELENSETDKKVWADPIARRGFVVIESEGRYKTGKRKIAIKRLINITNILPGFMSKFTMFLTEAGNNGTKKYNIIKNDYKGMVTDGPKPLILYNHLTPETPSANSDNWNFDEALKSEQNEDIWKNRGWIWIGGDKIRLNLCSGAGDLGEIFHFYDVSKVNDFSPIRFSTPENLLPSSFKNINKIPWDKTASIIRTVSYKFGHSFVLDSFHDRSNRKSSDAMYEGGILSTEELHEHGSKSSVLHLYGDARKGFQSRTKVFGNVYSAFIRFSNLEIEPKEPDVSNIFKSVFPPPLYLLRSIIEKDYSNSIDIKEINQRICGGPMLKTGMLFNNYSEYSSFMSKIIEQPYVYSYNNMQEIYTNKPNRHFPPSKTILSLDTDSNISLRRDNHTFFEGKPSASTALQTIESRVHLEVGNIKEFWDKFLNEDQELDLNAVVRIKNSENLDFAVPPSNLPQPLKVRGGGAILLDQGSIDLRGVLCNSANEALTIASTYGTNIYFSSNLPNHVNIIAPNAELSYSSKFILFGSLCAKNIYVDNRFQGGKIYFRPETAPDSSFSDSFYKVYVSTKDSYWNE
;
A
#
# COMPACT_ATOMS: atom_id res chain seq x y z
N MET A 1 89.93 -85.48 -11.16
CA MET A 1 89.32 -85.96 -12.41
C MET A 1 88.67 -84.77 -13.10
N GLY A 2 88.97 -84.54 -14.38
CA GLY A 2 88.33 -83.51 -15.22
C GLY A 2 89.27 -82.40 -15.70
N ASN A 3 90.10 -82.71 -16.70
CA ASN A 3 90.83 -81.75 -17.53
C ASN A 3 89.86 -80.98 -18.44
N HIS A 4 90.07 -79.67 -18.62
CA HIS A 4 90.23 -79.11 -19.97
C HIS A 4 91.02 -77.79 -19.98
N PHE A 5 92.07 -77.84 -20.80
CA PHE A 5 92.95 -76.80 -21.33
C PHE A 5 92.22 -75.58 -21.88
N PHE A 6 92.81 -74.37 -21.75
CA PHE A 6 93.18 -73.57 -22.92
C PHE A 6 94.37 -72.64 -22.62
N MET A 7 95.27 -72.57 -23.61
CA MET A 7 96.53 -71.84 -23.66
C MET A 7 96.40 -70.30 -23.66
N LEU A 8 97.49 -69.66 -23.21
CA LEU A 8 98.11 -68.38 -23.66
C LEU A 8 97.20 -67.33 -24.33
N THR A 9 97.24 -66.07 -23.89
CA THR A 9 98.17 -65.10 -24.50
C THR A 9 98.28 -63.82 -23.68
N LEU A 10 99.50 -63.25 -23.67
CA LEU A 10 99.81 -61.90 -23.21
C LEU A 10 98.89 -60.87 -23.89
N ILE A 11 97.92 -60.33 -23.13
CA ILE A 11 97.15 -59.15 -23.56
C ILE A 11 98.07 -57.93 -23.37
N PRO A 12 98.31 -57.11 -24.42
CA PRO A 12 99.18 -55.95 -24.30
C PRO A 12 98.57 -54.96 -23.32
N LYS A 13 99.39 -54.30 -22.48
CA LYS A 13 98.98 -53.23 -21.53
C LYS A 13 98.10 -52.12 -22.16
N LYS A 14 98.08 -52.01 -23.49
CA LYS A 14 97.19 -51.12 -24.26
C LYS A 14 95.73 -51.58 -24.33
N GLY A 15 95.43 -52.88 -24.25
CA GLY A 15 94.06 -53.43 -24.35
C GLY A 15 93.21 -53.22 -23.09
N VAL A 16 93.80 -53.30 -21.90
CA VAL A 16 93.12 -53.01 -20.63
C VAL A 16 92.83 -51.52 -20.47
N ALA A 17 93.78 -50.66 -20.84
CA ALA A 17 93.58 -49.22 -20.85
C ALA A 17 92.48 -48.79 -21.84
N LEU A 18 92.41 -49.43 -23.01
CA LEU A 18 91.35 -49.18 -23.99
C LEU A 18 89.98 -49.68 -23.50
N ALA A 19 89.92 -50.86 -22.90
CA ALA A 19 88.68 -51.40 -22.33
C ALA A 19 88.15 -50.55 -21.16
N VAL A 20 89.03 -50.06 -20.28
CA VAL A 20 88.68 -49.13 -19.21
C VAL A 20 88.25 -47.76 -19.78
N ALA A 21 88.94 -47.24 -20.79
CA ALA A 21 88.56 -45.97 -21.44
C ALA A 21 87.21 -46.06 -22.16
N ILE A 22 86.90 -47.18 -22.83
CA ILE A 22 85.60 -47.44 -23.44
C ILE A 22 84.53 -47.56 -22.35
N SER A 23 84.79 -48.33 -21.29
CA SER A 23 83.83 -48.52 -20.19
C SER A 23 83.50 -47.20 -19.49
N ILE A 24 84.52 -46.39 -19.18
CA ILE A 24 84.35 -45.05 -18.60
C ILE A 24 83.64 -44.11 -19.57
N SER A 25 83.98 -44.13 -20.87
CA SER A 25 83.29 -43.30 -21.87
C SER A 25 81.83 -43.70 -22.05
N SER A 26 81.51 -44.99 -22.03
CA SER A 26 80.13 -45.49 -22.09
C SER A 26 79.34 -45.11 -20.85
N ILE A 27 79.95 -45.17 -19.65
CA ILE A 27 79.33 -44.71 -18.41
C ILE A 27 79.09 -43.20 -18.44
N LEU A 28 80.07 -42.40 -18.86
CA LEU A 28 79.93 -40.95 -19.01
C LEU A 28 78.88 -40.57 -20.04
N MET A 29 78.76 -41.32 -21.14
CA MET A 29 77.74 -41.10 -22.16
C MET A 29 76.34 -41.48 -21.66
N LEU A 30 76.19 -42.58 -20.93
CA LEU A 30 74.93 -42.94 -20.25
C LEU A 30 74.54 -41.88 -19.21
N LEU A 31 75.51 -41.36 -18.45
CA LEU A 31 75.29 -40.29 -17.48
C LEU A 31 74.85 -38.99 -18.18
N ALA A 32 75.49 -38.64 -19.30
CA ALA A 32 75.13 -37.47 -20.09
C ALA A 32 73.72 -37.58 -20.70
N VAL A 33 73.34 -38.76 -21.22
CA VAL A 33 71.99 -39.02 -21.73
C VAL A 33 70.95 -38.99 -20.60
N ALA A 34 71.26 -39.58 -19.45
CA ALA A 34 70.38 -39.54 -18.28
C ALA A 34 70.21 -38.12 -17.73
N MET A 35 71.29 -37.34 -17.64
CA MET A 35 71.24 -35.92 -17.26
C MET A 35 70.45 -35.08 -18.27
N PHE A 36 70.67 -35.28 -19.57
CA PHE A 36 69.90 -34.59 -20.61
C PHE A 36 68.42 -34.93 -20.54
N SER A 37 68.07 -36.20 -20.35
CA SER A 37 66.67 -36.64 -20.17
C SER A 37 66.05 -36.06 -18.89
N PHE A 38 66.80 -36.04 -17.78
CA PHE A 38 66.34 -35.47 -16.52
C PHE A 38 66.12 -33.96 -16.62
N ILE A 39 67.06 -33.22 -17.21
CA ILE A 39 66.96 -31.77 -17.44
C ILE A 39 65.81 -31.46 -18.39
N ASN A 40 65.63 -32.23 -19.46
CA ASN A 40 64.53 -32.04 -20.39
C ASN A 40 63.16 -32.31 -19.72
N ASN A 41 63.06 -33.34 -18.88
CA ASN A 41 61.85 -33.62 -18.10
C ASN A 41 61.56 -32.53 -17.06
N GLN A 42 62.58 -31.99 -16.40
CA GLN A 42 62.44 -30.83 -15.49
C GLN A 42 61.99 -29.58 -16.25
N HIS A 43 62.58 -29.28 -17.42
CA HIS A 43 62.14 -28.17 -18.27
C HIS A 43 60.70 -28.33 -18.75
N LEU A 44 60.29 -29.54 -19.15
CA LEU A 44 58.91 -29.83 -19.53
C LEU A 44 57.96 -29.67 -18.34
N GLY A 45 58.36 -30.12 -17.14
CA GLY A 45 57.58 -29.94 -15.90
C GLY A 45 57.41 -28.47 -15.51
N ILE A 46 58.50 -27.69 -15.54
CA ILE A 46 58.47 -26.25 -15.26
C ILE A 46 57.62 -25.51 -16.29
N ASN A 47 57.78 -25.81 -17.58
CA ASN A 47 56.98 -25.22 -18.64
C ASN A 47 55.49 -25.58 -18.51
N ALA A 48 55.15 -26.79 -18.09
CA ALA A 48 53.76 -27.17 -17.84
C ALA A 48 53.15 -26.40 -16.66
N ILE A 49 53.93 -26.17 -15.59
CA ILE A 49 53.50 -25.36 -14.44
C ILE A 49 53.32 -23.90 -14.86
N VAL A 50 54.30 -23.31 -15.53
CA VAL A 50 54.25 -21.91 -16.01
C VAL A 50 53.09 -21.72 -16.99
N ASN A 51 52.90 -22.63 -17.94
CA ASN A 51 51.77 -22.57 -18.88
C ASN A 51 50.43 -22.71 -18.15
N GLY A 52 50.37 -23.57 -17.12
CA GLY A 52 49.19 -23.72 -16.27
C GLY A 52 48.88 -22.46 -15.45
N GLU A 53 49.90 -21.79 -14.93
CA GLU A 53 49.76 -20.57 -14.14
C GLU A 53 49.36 -19.37 -15.00
N ILE A 54 49.93 -19.23 -16.19
CA ILE A 54 49.50 -18.20 -17.16
C ILE A 54 48.04 -18.47 -17.59
N ALA A 55 47.66 -19.73 -17.83
CA ALA A 55 46.27 -20.09 -18.11
C ALA A 55 45.33 -19.77 -16.92
N HIS A 56 45.80 -19.88 -15.68
CA HIS A 56 45.07 -19.49 -14.48
C HIS A 56 44.86 -17.96 -14.44
N PHE A 57 45.92 -17.16 -14.61
CA PHE A 57 45.82 -15.70 -14.65
C PHE A 57 44.91 -15.19 -15.77
N LEU A 58 44.93 -15.83 -16.94
CA LEU A 58 44.01 -15.53 -18.04
C LEU A 58 42.55 -15.80 -17.66
N ALA A 59 42.28 -16.90 -16.94
CA ALA A 59 40.93 -17.19 -16.43
C ALA A 59 40.49 -16.19 -15.34
N GLU A 60 41.38 -15.78 -14.44
CA GLU A 60 41.07 -14.75 -13.43
C GLU A 60 40.79 -13.39 -14.08
N ALA A 61 41.57 -13.01 -15.10
CA ALA A 61 41.36 -11.79 -15.87
C ALA A 61 39.96 -11.77 -16.51
N GLY A 62 39.51 -12.92 -17.05
CA GLY A 62 38.17 -13.09 -17.58
C GLY A 62 37.09 -12.80 -16.53
N ILE A 63 37.19 -13.39 -15.34
CA ILE A 63 36.22 -13.17 -14.25
C ILE A 63 36.19 -11.70 -13.81
N ASN A 64 37.36 -11.13 -13.52
CA ASN A 64 37.47 -9.77 -13.00
C ASN A 64 36.96 -8.72 -14.00
N ARG A 65 37.18 -8.94 -15.31
CA ARG A 65 36.69 -8.02 -16.36
C ARG A 65 35.18 -8.06 -16.51
N CYS A 66 34.55 -9.23 -16.43
CA CYS A 66 33.12 -9.38 -16.70
C CYS A 66 32.22 -8.90 -15.56
N ILE A 67 32.71 -8.90 -14.32
CA ILE A 67 31.89 -8.58 -13.13
C ILE A 67 31.13 -7.24 -13.22
N PRO A 68 31.77 -6.10 -13.51
CA PRO A 68 31.08 -4.81 -13.59
C PRO A 68 30.04 -4.79 -14.72
N GLU A 69 30.39 -5.35 -15.88
CA GLU A 69 29.52 -5.42 -17.06
C GLU A 69 28.28 -6.30 -16.81
N ILE A 70 28.45 -7.42 -16.11
CA ILE A 70 27.35 -8.30 -15.71
C ILE A 70 26.39 -7.55 -14.81
N ARG A 71 26.89 -6.82 -13.81
CA ARG A 71 26.05 -6.02 -12.92
C ARG A 71 25.33 -4.93 -13.68
N ASN A 72 26.02 -4.18 -14.55
CA ASN A 72 25.41 -3.12 -15.35
C ASN A 72 24.35 -3.68 -16.30
N SER A 73 24.63 -4.81 -16.95
CA SER A 73 23.72 -5.47 -17.90
C SER A 73 22.50 -6.09 -17.21
N ILE A 74 22.69 -6.70 -16.03
CA ILE A 74 21.59 -7.28 -15.24
C ILE A 74 20.75 -6.18 -14.58
N SER A 75 21.36 -5.14 -14.02
CA SER A 75 20.63 -3.98 -13.47
C SER A 75 19.86 -3.24 -14.56
N SER A 76 20.44 -3.11 -15.75
CA SER A 76 19.73 -2.55 -16.92
C SER A 76 18.80 -3.55 -17.61
N ALA A 77 18.81 -4.84 -17.23
CA ALA A 77 17.96 -5.85 -17.86
C ALA A 77 16.48 -5.55 -17.70
N LEU A 78 16.11 -4.92 -16.58
CA LEU A 78 14.75 -4.50 -16.30
C LEU A 78 14.38 -3.15 -16.95
N SER A 79 15.33 -2.48 -17.61
CA SER A 79 15.03 -1.28 -18.39
C SER A 79 14.22 -1.59 -19.65
N THR A 80 13.63 -0.56 -20.26
CA THR A 80 12.85 -0.66 -21.50
C THR A 80 13.71 -0.86 -22.75
N ASN A 81 15.03 -1.10 -22.61
CA ASN A 81 15.93 -1.33 -23.74
C ASN A 81 15.52 -2.59 -24.53
N PRO A 82 15.24 -2.50 -25.85
CA PRO A 82 14.85 -3.64 -26.67
C PRO A 82 15.84 -4.81 -26.63
N ASN A 83 17.14 -4.52 -26.47
CA ASN A 83 18.18 -5.54 -26.41
C ASN A 83 18.08 -6.43 -25.17
N ASN A 84 17.42 -5.95 -24.12
CA ASN A 84 17.26 -6.65 -22.84
C ASN A 84 15.96 -7.44 -22.74
N LYS A 85 15.11 -7.40 -23.77
CA LYS A 85 13.77 -8.02 -23.76
C LYS A 85 13.81 -9.51 -23.37
N LYS A 86 14.71 -10.29 -23.97
CA LYS A 86 14.84 -11.73 -23.66
C LYS A 86 15.32 -11.98 -22.23
N LEU A 87 16.27 -11.19 -21.74
CA LEU A 87 16.77 -11.32 -20.37
C LEU A 87 15.68 -10.94 -19.35
N ARG A 88 14.93 -9.87 -19.64
CA ARG A 88 13.75 -9.47 -18.86
C ARG A 88 12.68 -10.55 -18.83
N GLU A 89 12.38 -11.17 -19.97
CA GLU A 89 11.43 -12.30 -20.06
C GLU A 89 11.89 -13.46 -19.16
N ILE A 90 13.17 -13.83 -19.20
CA ILE A 90 13.72 -14.89 -18.33
C ILE A 90 13.56 -14.53 -16.85
N LEU A 91 13.87 -13.29 -16.47
CA LEU A 91 13.85 -12.85 -15.07
C LEU A 91 12.43 -12.68 -14.52
N LEU A 92 11.47 -12.22 -15.34
CA LEU A 92 10.11 -11.84 -14.90
C LEU A 92 9.02 -12.87 -15.24
N THR A 93 9.26 -13.86 -16.10
CA THR A 93 8.27 -14.92 -16.38
C THR A 93 8.03 -15.71 -15.10
N PRO A 94 6.80 -15.91 -14.58
CA PRO A 94 6.52 -16.68 -13.35
C PRO A 94 6.96 -18.15 -13.34
N GLY A 95 7.23 -18.74 -12.16
CA GLY A 95 7.48 -20.19 -11.98
C GLY A 95 8.96 -20.62 -11.79
N LYS A 96 9.31 -21.90 -12.02
CA LYS A 96 10.72 -22.34 -11.97
C LYS A 96 11.40 -22.08 -13.32
N VAL A 97 12.58 -21.46 -13.29
CA VAL A 97 13.39 -21.21 -14.49
C VAL A 97 14.52 -22.22 -14.54
N LYS A 98 14.72 -22.86 -15.70
CA LYS A 98 15.84 -23.79 -15.90
C LYS A 98 17.16 -23.03 -15.95
N ASP A 99 18.24 -23.70 -15.59
CA ASP A 99 19.58 -23.16 -15.76
C ASP A 99 19.80 -22.68 -17.20
N THR A 100 20.14 -21.40 -17.36
CA THR A 100 20.14 -20.73 -18.66
C THR A 100 21.46 -19.99 -18.87
N ASP A 101 22.10 -20.22 -20.00
CA ASP A 101 23.26 -19.44 -20.45
C ASP A 101 22.79 -18.08 -20.96
N ILE A 102 23.21 -17.02 -20.27
CA ILE A 102 22.86 -15.63 -20.61
C ILE A 102 24.03 -14.86 -21.24
N THR A 103 25.15 -15.51 -21.54
CA THR A 103 26.37 -14.88 -22.06
C THR A 103 26.09 -14.01 -23.29
N LYS A 104 25.29 -14.53 -24.24
CA LYS A 104 24.93 -13.82 -25.48
C LYS A 104 23.94 -12.67 -25.26
N LEU A 105 23.32 -12.56 -24.09
CA LEU A 105 22.32 -11.56 -23.75
C LEU A 105 22.91 -10.32 -23.05
N LEU A 106 24.15 -10.41 -22.55
CA LEU A 106 24.79 -9.37 -21.71
C LEU A 106 25.64 -8.36 -22.51
N GLY A 107 25.42 -8.26 -23.82
CA GLY A 107 26.23 -7.43 -24.73
C GLY A 107 27.61 -8.05 -25.01
N GLY A 108 28.04 -8.08 -26.27
CA GLY A 108 29.24 -8.81 -26.71
C GLY A 108 30.54 -8.00 -26.76
N SER A 109 30.56 -6.76 -26.24
CA SER A 109 31.72 -5.85 -26.35
C SER A 109 32.94 -6.34 -25.56
N TRP A 110 32.73 -6.83 -24.34
CA TRP A 110 33.80 -7.30 -23.44
C TRP A 110 34.50 -8.56 -23.97
N ASN A 111 33.81 -9.41 -24.75
CA ASN A 111 34.45 -10.57 -25.40
C ASN A 111 35.58 -10.13 -26.34
N LYS A 112 35.39 -9.05 -27.10
CA LYS A 112 36.41 -8.54 -28.03
C LYS A 112 37.64 -8.00 -27.29
N GLU A 113 37.43 -7.37 -26.14
CA GLU A 113 38.52 -6.86 -25.31
C GLU A 113 39.32 -7.99 -24.66
N LEU A 114 38.65 -9.03 -24.15
CA LEU A 114 39.29 -10.23 -23.62
C LEU A 114 40.09 -10.97 -24.69
N GLU A 115 39.55 -11.10 -25.89
CA GLU A 115 40.27 -11.67 -27.04
C GLU A 115 41.53 -10.87 -27.38
N LYS A 116 41.44 -9.52 -27.35
CA LYS A 116 42.60 -8.66 -27.60
C LYS A 116 43.66 -8.81 -26.51
N PHE A 117 43.26 -8.78 -25.24
CA PHE A 117 44.14 -8.95 -24.09
C PHE A 117 44.85 -10.32 -24.11
N ALA A 118 44.13 -11.39 -24.45
CA ALA A 118 44.74 -12.71 -24.59
C ALA A 118 45.79 -12.71 -25.70
N LYS A 119 45.47 -12.17 -26.88
CA LYS A 119 46.41 -12.10 -28.01
C LYS A 119 47.62 -11.21 -27.78
N GLU A 120 47.50 -10.17 -26.95
CA GLU A 120 48.65 -9.36 -26.50
C GLU A 120 49.62 -10.16 -25.60
N THR A 121 49.15 -11.22 -24.95
CA THR A 121 49.98 -12.11 -24.12
C THR A 121 50.75 -13.13 -24.97
N ASP A 122 50.08 -13.79 -25.92
CA ASP A 122 50.66 -14.74 -26.89
C ASP A 122 49.60 -15.07 -27.97
N GLU A 123 50.02 -15.39 -29.20
CA GLU A 123 49.09 -15.73 -30.28
C GLU A 123 48.23 -16.98 -29.99
N THR A 124 48.71 -17.88 -29.13
CA THR A 124 48.01 -19.11 -28.71
C THR A 124 47.14 -18.94 -27.48
N ALA A 125 47.17 -17.76 -26.85
CA ALA A 125 46.39 -17.49 -25.64
C ALA A 125 44.92 -17.21 -25.98
N ALA A 126 44.00 -17.70 -25.14
CA ALA A 126 42.57 -17.45 -25.29
C ALA A 126 41.87 -17.40 -23.92
N ILE A 127 40.81 -16.59 -23.85
CA ILE A 127 39.91 -16.49 -22.70
C ILE A 127 38.49 -16.75 -23.19
N GLU A 128 37.79 -17.72 -22.61
CA GLU A 128 36.36 -17.98 -22.85
C GLU A 128 35.61 -17.75 -21.54
N VAL A 129 34.53 -16.97 -21.57
CA VAL A 129 33.69 -16.74 -20.38
C VAL A 129 32.26 -17.16 -20.68
N LYS A 130 31.64 -17.89 -19.75
CA LYS A 130 30.24 -18.29 -19.76
C LYS A 130 29.54 -17.81 -18.50
N ILE A 131 28.35 -17.26 -18.68
CA ILE A 131 27.57 -16.67 -17.61
C ILE A 131 26.22 -17.37 -17.57
N TRP A 132 25.93 -17.99 -16.43
CA TRP A 132 24.73 -18.79 -16.22
C TRP A 132 23.87 -18.16 -15.14
N LEU A 133 22.55 -18.19 -15.36
CA LEU A 133 21.57 -18.13 -14.28
C LEU A 133 21.29 -19.56 -13.84
N ARG A 134 21.58 -19.90 -12.58
CA ARG A 134 21.36 -21.24 -12.02
C ARG A 134 20.51 -21.19 -10.77
N GLU A 135 19.78 -22.29 -10.55
CA GLU A 135 19.03 -22.54 -9.32
C GLU A 135 18.07 -21.37 -8.98
N LEU A 136 17.44 -20.77 -9.99
CA LEU A 136 16.45 -19.70 -9.79
C LEU A 136 15.14 -20.32 -9.29
N GLU A 137 14.89 -20.15 -7.99
CA GLU A 137 13.69 -20.62 -7.31
C GLU A 137 12.86 -19.46 -6.77
N ASN A 138 11.54 -19.67 -6.68
CA ASN A 138 10.64 -18.68 -6.10
C ASN A 138 10.95 -18.48 -4.61
N SER A 139 11.13 -17.24 -4.19
CA SER A 139 11.47 -16.91 -2.80
C SER A 139 10.25 -16.63 -1.93
N GLU A 140 9.12 -16.26 -2.52
CA GLU A 140 7.91 -15.82 -1.79
C GLU A 140 6.71 -16.66 -2.24
N THR A 141 6.41 -17.74 -1.52
CA THR A 141 5.38 -18.71 -1.93
C THR A 141 4.25 -18.90 -0.93
N ASP A 142 4.40 -18.39 0.30
CA ASP A 142 3.40 -18.55 1.36
C ASP A 142 2.28 -17.53 1.21
N LYS A 143 1.11 -17.98 0.78
CA LYS A 143 -0.10 -17.14 0.62
C LYS A 143 -0.57 -16.49 1.93
N LYS A 144 -0.19 -17.01 3.10
CA LYS A 144 -0.55 -16.42 4.40
C LYS A 144 0.32 -15.21 4.77
N VAL A 145 1.50 -15.09 4.18
CA VAL A 145 2.43 -13.98 4.39
C VAL A 145 2.39 -13.09 3.16
N TRP A 146 2.87 -13.63 2.04
CA TRP A 146 2.85 -13.05 0.71
C TRP A 146 3.38 -14.09 -0.29
N ALA A 147 2.65 -14.32 -1.38
CA ALA A 147 3.03 -15.22 -2.46
C ALA A 147 3.25 -14.43 -3.76
N ASP A 148 4.48 -13.99 -3.97
CA ASP A 148 4.89 -13.31 -5.20
C ASP A 148 5.36 -14.35 -6.24
N PRO A 149 4.67 -14.47 -7.39
CA PRO A 149 4.99 -15.47 -8.39
C PRO A 149 6.27 -15.18 -9.18
N ILE A 150 6.82 -13.96 -9.07
CA ILE A 150 8.01 -13.47 -9.78
C ILE A 150 9.21 -13.34 -8.84
N ALA A 151 9.00 -13.09 -7.54
CA ALA A 151 10.10 -12.97 -6.59
C ALA A 151 10.92 -14.26 -6.49
N ARG A 152 12.25 -14.13 -6.64
CA ARG A 152 13.16 -15.25 -6.81
C ARG A 152 14.52 -15.03 -6.19
N ARG A 153 15.19 -16.15 -5.92
CA ARG A 153 16.58 -16.20 -5.50
C ARG A 153 17.30 -17.32 -6.24
N GLY A 154 18.57 -17.10 -6.56
CA GLY A 154 19.43 -18.10 -7.20
C GLY A 154 20.85 -17.58 -7.34
N PHE A 155 21.56 -18.05 -8.37
CA PHE A 155 22.95 -17.68 -8.60
C PHE A 155 23.22 -17.21 -10.03
N VAL A 156 24.03 -16.16 -10.15
CA VAL A 156 24.80 -15.86 -11.35
C VAL A 156 26.13 -16.58 -11.22
N VAL A 157 26.37 -17.56 -12.09
CA VAL A 157 27.62 -18.32 -12.14
C VAL A 157 28.44 -17.82 -13.32
N ILE A 158 29.65 -17.33 -13.04
CA ILE A 158 30.59 -16.83 -14.04
C ILE A 158 31.71 -17.86 -14.12
N GLU A 159 31.76 -18.56 -15.24
CA GLU A 159 32.80 -19.53 -15.55
C GLU A 159 33.77 -18.91 -16.55
N SER A 160 35.05 -18.83 -16.23
CA SER A 160 36.10 -18.41 -17.17
C SER A 160 37.11 -19.53 -17.39
N GLU A 161 37.48 -19.72 -18.64
CA GLU A 161 38.46 -20.70 -19.07
C GLU A 161 39.61 -19.98 -19.79
N GLY A 162 40.80 -20.06 -19.22
CA GLY A 162 42.04 -19.57 -19.81
C GLY A 162 42.81 -20.69 -20.48
N ARG A 163 43.35 -20.41 -21.66
CA ARG A 163 44.19 -21.32 -22.44
C ARG A 163 45.48 -20.61 -22.80
N TYR A 164 46.61 -21.31 -22.63
CA TYR A 164 47.94 -20.84 -23.01
C TYR A 164 48.82 -22.03 -23.42
N LYS A 165 49.23 -22.10 -24.69
CA LYS A 165 49.98 -23.24 -25.26
C LYS A 165 49.31 -24.59 -24.92
N THR A 166 49.95 -25.42 -24.09
CA THR A 166 49.40 -26.71 -23.62
C THR A 166 48.61 -26.62 -22.31
N GLY A 167 48.65 -25.47 -21.64
CA GLY A 167 47.97 -25.21 -20.37
C GLY A 167 46.52 -24.80 -20.55
N LYS A 168 45.65 -25.36 -19.71
CA LYS A 168 44.22 -25.05 -19.65
C LYS A 168 43.76 -25.00 -18.19
N ARG A 169 43.07 -23.93 -17.81
CA ARG A 169 42.50 -23.73 -16.47
C ARG A 169 41.10 -23.14 -16.57
N LYS A 170 40.20 -23.64 -15.72
CA LYS A 170 38.83 -23.12 -15.58
C LYS A 170 38.64 -22.65 -14.14
N ILE A 171 38.04 -21.48 -13.98
CA ILE A 171 37.68 -20.89 -12.69
C ILE A 171 36.20 -20.56 -12.76
N ALA A 172 35.47 -20.78 -11.67
CA ALA A 172 34.06 -20.40 -11.57
C ALA A 172 33.81 -19.62 -10.28
N ILE A 173 33.04 -18.55 -10.36
CA ILE A 173 32.50 -17.85 -9.20
C ILE A 173 30.98 -17.90 -9.21
N LYS A 174 30.38 -18.05 -8.03
CA LYS A 174 28.94 -17.94 -7.84
C LYS A 174 28.62 -16.67 -7.07
N ARG A 175 27.63 -15.93 -7.55
CA ARG A 175 27.08 -14.74 -6.88
C ARG A 175 25.60 -14.87 -6.71
N LEU A 176 25.11 -14.51 -5.52
CA LEU A 176 23.68 -14.52 -5.27
C LEU A 176 22.99 -13.47 -6.15
N ILE A 177 21.90 -13.86 -6.79
CA ILE A 177 20.98 -12.96 -7.48
C ILE A 177 19.61 -13.04 -6.79
N ASN A 178 19.06 -11.86 -6.48
CA ASN A 178 17.72 -11.71 -5.91
C ASN A 178 16.87 -10.88 -6.87
N ILE A 179 15.65 -11.36 -7.12
CA ILE A 179 14.61 -10.64 -7.85
C ILE A 179 13.50 -10.38 -6.84
N THR A 180 13.28 -9.13 -6.45
CA THR A 180 12.36 -8.79 -5.35
C THR A 180 11.46 -7.64 -5.75
N ASN A 181 10.24 -7.65 -5.25
CA ASN A 181 9.30 -6.53 -5.41
C ASN A 181 9.52 -5.48 -4.32
N ILE A 182 9.58 -4.20 -4.68
CA ILE A 182 9.76 -3.11 -3.69
C ILE A 182 8.46 -2.72 -2.98
N LEU A 183 7.31 -3.12 -3.50
CA LEU A 183 6.03 -2.81 -2.89
C LEU A 183 5.82 -3.64 -1.62
N PRO A 184 5.12 -3.12 -0.61
CA PRO A 184 4.90 -3.77 0.69
C PRO A 184 3.91 -4.96 0.68
N GLY A 185 3.85 -5.71 -0.43
CA GLY A 185 2.94 -6.84 -0.60
C GLY A 185 1.47 -6.41 -0.55
N PHE A 186 0.65 -7.11 0.23
CA PHE A 186 -0.77 -6.80 0.36
C PHE A 186 -1.02 -5.42 0.98
N MET A 187 -0.05 -4.87 1.72
CA MET A 187 -0.20 -3.60 2.41
C MET A 187 -0.41 -2.45 1.42
N SER A 188 0.11 -2.55 0.19
CA SER A 188 -0.10 -1.51 -0.81
C SER A 188 -1.52 -1.47 -1.39
N LYS A 189 -2.39 -2.41 -0.99
CA LYS A 189 -3.84 -2.34 -1.23
C LYS A 189 -4.54 -1.38 -0.27
N PHE A 190 -3.93 -1.08 0.88
CA PHE A 190 -4.55 -0.25 1.90
C PHE A 190 -4.13 1.21 1.75
N THR A 191 -5.09 2.12 1.65
CA THR A 191 -4.82 3.57 1.76
C THR A 191 -4.28 3.87 3.16
N MET A 192 -4.86 3.23 4.18
CA MET A 192 -4.45 3.36 5.57
C MET A 192 -4.66 2.05 6.34
N PHE A 193 -3.66 1.69 7.15
CA PHE A 193 -3.66 0.53 8.03
C PHE A 193 -3.19 0.96 9.43
N LEU A 194 -4.10 1.05 10.39
CA LEU A 194 -3.78 1.34 11.78
C LEU A 194 -3.86 0.05 12.61
N THR A 195 -2.79 -0.31 13.32
CA THR A 195 -2.77 -1.57 14.10
C THR A 195 -3.53 -1.46 15.43
N GLU A 196 -3.49 -0.29 16.09
CA GLU A 196 -3.95 -0.08 17.47
C GLU A 196 -4.78 1.20 17.63
N ALA A 197 -5.60 1.52 16.64
CA ALA A 197 -6.45 2.70 16.68
C ALA A 197 -7.48 2.66 17.83
N GLY A 198 -7.93 1.51 18.32
CA GLY A 198 -8.94 1.44 19.39
C GLY A 198 -8.44 1.59 20.84
N ASN A 199 -7.15 1.38 21.12
CA ASN A 199 -6.65 1.08 22.47
C ASN A 199 -6.70 2.25 23.49
N ASN A 200 -7.01 3.48 23.05
CA ASN A 200 -6.99 4.68 23.88
C ASN A 200 -8.39 5.31 24.05
N GLY A 201 -9.43 4.47 24.02
CA GLY A 201 -10.80 4.89 24.26
C GLY A 201 -11.63 5.08 22.98
N THR A 202 -12.90 4.76 23.09
CA THR A 202 -13.82 4.61 21.95
C THR A 202 -14.05 5.89 21.14
N LYS A 203 -13.94 7.06 21.77
CA LYS A 203 -14.23 8.38 21.15
C LYS A 203 -12.97 9.22 20.91
N LYS A 204 -11.77 8.64 20.99
CA LYS A 204 -10.51 9.42 21.01
C LYS A 204 -10.29 10.33 19.80
N TYR A 205 -10.86 9.98 18.64
CA TYR A 205 -10.75 10.78 17.42
C TYR A 205 -11.75 11.95 17.36
N ASN A 206 -12.75 12.00 18.24
CA ASN A 206 -13.83 12.98 18.21
C ASN A 206 -13.41 14.24 18.99
N ILE A 207 -12.48 15.01 18.44
CA ILE A 207 -11.89 16.20 19.11
C ILE A 207 -11.92 17.49 18.29
N ILE A 208 -12.32 17.44 17.01
CA ILE A 208 -12.44 18.64 16.18
C ILE A 208 -13.65 19.45 16.65
N LYS A 209 -13.47 20.76 16.84
CA LYS A 209 -14.54 21.70 17.14
C LYS A 209 -14.97 22.43 15.86
N ASN A 210 -16.28 22.49 15.67
CA ASN A 210 -16.90 23.17 14.53
C ASN A 210 -17.82 24.30 14.99
N ASP A 211 -17.93 25.36 14.20
CA ASP A 211 -19.00 26.34 14.37
C ASP A 211 -20.35 25.77 13.91
N TYR A 212 -21.42 26.55 14.11
CA TYR A 212 -22.75 26.25 13.62
C TYR A 212 -22.83 26.04 12.10
N LYS A 213 -21.86 26.55 11.32
CA LYS A 213 -21.79 26.40 9.87
C LYS A 213 -21.02 25.15 9.45
N GLY A 214 -20.57 24.33 10.41
CA GLY A 214 -19.76 23.14 10.16
C GLY A 214 -18.30 23.43 9.82
N MET A 215 -17.83 24.67 9.97
CA MET A 215 -16.44 25.04 9.73
C MET A 215 -15.61 24.78 10.99
N VAL A 216 -14.40 24.24 10.81
CA VAL A 216 -13.44 24.06 11.89
C VAL A 216 -13.05 25.44 12.46
N THR A 217 -13.32 25.67 13.75
CA THR A 217 -13.04 26.95 14.43
C THR A 217 -11.67 26.99 15.06
N ASP A 218 -11.34 25.96 15.83
CA ASP A 218 -10.13 25.82 16.64
C ASP A 218 -9.79 24.34 16.83
N GLY A 219 -8.50 24.05 17.04
CA GLY A 219 -8.02 22.70 17.30
C GLY A 219 -7.56 21.93 16.05
N PRO A 220 -7.61 20.59 16.07
CA PRO A 220 -7.02 19.78 15.03
C PRO A 220 -7.78 19.88 13.71
N LYS A 221 -7.09 19.57 12.62
CA LYS A 221 -7.68 19.45 11.28
C LYS A 221 -7.86 17.97 10.90
N PRO A 222 -8.82 17.65 10.03
CA PRO A 222 -9.09 16.26 9.65
C PRO A 222 -7.97 15.68 8.78
N LEU A 223 -7.78 14.37 8.91
CA LEU A 223 -7.06 13.52 7.99
C LEU A 223 -8.07 12.90 7.01
N ILE A 224 -7.95 13.25 5.73
CA ILE A 224 -8.90 12.87 4.69
C ILE A 224 -8.30 11.76 3.81
N LEU A 225 -9.01 10.65 3.68
CA LEU A 225 -8.61 9.51 2.87
C LEU A 225 -9.36 9.50 1.53
N TYR A 226 -8.60 9.52 0.43
CA TYR A 226 -9.11 9.32 -0.93
C TYR A 226 -8.70 7.95 -1.42
N ASN A 227 -9.68 7.05 -1.52
CA ASN A 227 -9.43 5.65 -1.85
C ASN A 227 -9.41 5.38 -3.37
N HIS A 228 -9.32 6.44 -4.17
CA HIS A 228 -9.23 6.40 -5.63
C HIS A 228 -8.51 7.60 -6.23
N LEU A 229 -8.28 7.52 -7.55
CA LEU A 229 -7.76 8.62 -8.36
C LEU A 229 -8.70 9.83 -8.32
N THR A 230 -8.11 10.97 -7.97
CA THR A 230 -8.73 12.29 -8.04
C THR A 230 -7.91 13.16 -9.00
N PRO A 231 -8.40 14.35 -9.44
CA PRO A 231 -7.61 15.28 -10.25
C PRO A 231 -6.30 15.70 -9.55
N GLU A 232 -6.28 15.60 -8.22
CA GLU A 232 -5.13 15.92 -7.38
C GLU A 232 -4.10 14.79 -7.35
N THR A 233 -4.40 13.61 -7.90
CA THR A 233 -3.51 12.44 -7.91
C THR A 233 -2.58 12.47 -9.12
N PRO A 234 -1.26 12.61 -8.93
CA PRO A 234 -0.29 12.55 -10.02
C PRO A 234 -0.15 11.09 -10.48
N SER A 235 -0.68 10.80 -11.67
CA SER A 235 -0.49 9.51 -12.34
C SER A 235 -0.24 9.78 -13.83
N ALA A 236 0.36 8.82 -14.54
CA ALA A 236 0.44 8.89 -16.00
C ALA A 236 -0.95 8.98 -16.68
N ASN A 237 -2.03 8.73 -15.92
CA ASN A 237 -3.42 8.83 -16.32
C ASN A 237 -4.16 10.01 -15.67
N SER A 238 -3.50 10.90 -14.93
CA SER A 238 -4.18 12.03 -14.25
C SER A 238 -4.75 13.02 -15.24
N ASP A 239 -4.13 13.11 -16.42
CA ASP A 239 -4.63 13.89 -17.57
C ASP A 239 -5.93 13.30 -18.16
N ASN A 240 -6.24 12.03 -17.83
CA ASN A 240 -7.47 11.32 -18.23
C ASN A 240 -8.50 11.22 -17.10
N TRP A 241 -8.34 11.94 -15.98
CA TRP A 241 -9.36 11.93 -14.94
C TRP A 241 -10.68 12.48 -15.49
N ASN A 242 -11.71 11.65 -15.45
CA ASN A 242 -13.04 12.00 -15.95
C ASN A 242 -14.06 11.90 -14.82
N PHE A 243 -14.63 13.06 -14.47
CA PHE A 243 -15.67 13.16 -13.46
C PHE A 243 -16.89 12.28 -13.74
N ASP A 244 -17.34 12.21 -14.98
CA ASP A 244 -18.52 11.41 -15.35
C ASP A 244 -18.24 9.91 -15.22
N GLU A 245 -17.00 9.49 -15.53
CA GLU A 245 -16.57 8.10 -15.33
C GLU A 245 -16.46 7.77 -13.84
N ALA A 246 -15.94 8.69 -13.02
CA ALA A 246 -15.91 8.52 -11.57
C ALA A 246 -17.33 8.28 -11.03
N LEU A 247 -18.31 9.10 -11.41
CA LEU A 247 -19.71 8.93 -11.00
C LEU A 247 -20.36 7.64 -11.55
N LYS A 248 -20.09 7.27 -12.80
CA LYS A 248 -20.56 6.00 -13.37
C LYS A 248 -19.98 4.80 -12.62
N SER A 249 -18.71 4.86 -12.24
CA SER A 249 -18.06 3.81 -11.47
C SER A 249 -18.69 3.63 -10.08
N GLU A 250 -19.24 4.70 -9.49
CA GLU A 250 -19.97 4.67 -8.23
C GLU A 250 -21.35 3.97 -8.32
N GLN A 251 -21.79 3.53 -9.49
CA GLN A 251 -22.97 2.66 -9.62
C GLN A 251 -22.63 1.17 -9.43
N ASN A 252 -21.37 0.78 -9.61
CA ASN A 252 -20.93 -0.62 -9.50
C ASN A 252 -20.87 -1.06 -8.04
N GLU A 253 -21.67 -2.05 -7.65
CA GLU A 253 -21.73 -2.59 -6.29
C GLU A 253 -20.41 -3.17 -5.78
N ASP A 254 -19.48 -3.52 -6.66
CA ASP A 254 -18.19 -4.12 -6.36
C ASP A 254 -16.99 -3.17 -6.53
N ILE A 255 -17.25 -1.86 -6.68
CA ILE A 255 -16.18 -0.89 -6.95
C ILE A 255 -15.06 -0.92 -5.90
N TRP A 256 -15.39 -1.26 -4.65
CA TRP A 256 -14.43 -1.39 -3.54
C TRP A 256 -13.26 -2.33 -3.85
N LYS A 257 -13.42 -3.31 -4.75
CA LYS A 257 -12.35 -4.22 -5.18
C LYS A 257 -11.23 -3.48 -5.92
N ASN A 258 -11.55 -2.36 -6.58
CA ASN A 258 -10.62 -1.54 -7.35
C ASN A 258 -10.17 -0.27 -6.59
N ARG A 259 -10.51 -0.16 -5.31
CA ARG A 259 -10.22 0.99 -4.44
C ARG A 259 -9.21 0.60 -3.37
N GLY A 260 -8.59 1.60 -2.76
CA GLY A 260 -7.74 1.41 -1.58
C GLY A 260 -8.58 1.05 -0.36
N TRP A 261 -8.19 0.03 0.40
CA TRP A 261 -8.92 -0.41 1.59
C TRP A 261 -8.46 0.32 2.85
N ILE A 262 -9.25 0.23 3.90
CA ILE A 262 -8.94 0.86 5.19
C ILE A 262 -9.01 -0.19 6.29
N TRP A 263 -7.94 -0.32 7.07
CA TRP A 263 -7.90 -1.18 8.23
C TRP A 263 -7.72 -0.36 9.52
N ILE A 264 -8.62 -0.54 10.47
CA ILE A 264 -8.60 0.14 11.77
C ILE A 264 -8.65 -0.91 12.88
N GLY A 265 -7.48 -1.32 13.36
CA GLY A 265 -7.32 -2.34 14.40
C GLY A 265 -7.42 -1.80 15.83
N GLY A 266 -7.31 -2.73 16.79
CA GLY A 266 -7.51 -2.48 18.22
C GLY A 266 -8.98 -2.61 18.64
N ASP A 267 -9.34 -1.95 19.74
CA ASP A 267 -10.71 -1.94 20.28
C ASP A 267 -11.74 -1.15 19.45
N LYS A 268 -13.00 -1.14 19.93
CA LYS A 268 -14.11 -0.39 19.31
C LYS A 268 -13.76 1.09 19.16
N ILE A 269 -13.97 1.62 17.95
CA ILE A 269 -13.91 3.05 17.67
C ILE A 269 -15.29 3.54 17.27
N ARG A 270 -15.69 4.68 17.82
CA ARG A 270 -16.89 5.42 17.47
C ARG A 270 -16.47 6.75 16.87
N LEU A 271 -16.62 6.87 15.56
CA LEU A 271 -16.42 8.11 14.84
C LEU A 271 -17.75 8.87 14.83
N ASN A 272 -17.73 10.06 15.40
CA ASN A 272 -18.81 11.00 15.18
C ASN A 272 -18.72 11.47 13.73
N LEU A 273 -19.74 11.17 12.94
CA LEU A 273 -19.92 11.87 11.68
C LEU A 273 -20.31 13.31 12.07
N CYS A 274 -19.33 14.17 12.28
CA CYS A 274 -19.53 15.61 12.35
C CYS A 274 -18.45 16.20 11.47
N SER A 275 -18.84 16.93 10.44
CA SER A 275 -18.13 18.03 9.81
C SER A 275 -19.03 18.43 8.65
N GLY A 276 -19.68 19.57 8.82
CA GLY A 276 -20.71 20.07 7.92
C GLY A 276 -20.18 20.43 6.54
N ALA A 277 -21.12 20.79 5.68
CA ALA A 277 -20.88 21.21 4.32
C ALA A 277 -19.72 22.22 4.16
N GLY A 278 -18.63 21.81 3.49
CA GLY A 278 -17.46 22.63 3.18
C GLY A 278 -16.24 21.79 2.76
N ASP A 279 -15.11 22.44 2.43
CA ASP A 279 -13.92 21.79 1.85
C ASP A 279 -13.18 20.78 2.75
N LEU A 280 -13.51 20.77 4.05
CA LEU A 280 -12.87 19.92 5.06
C LEU A 280 -13.87 18.97 5.73
N GLY A 281 -15.12 18.91 5.26
CA GLY A 281 -16.12 17.97 5.77
C GLY A 281 -16.05 16.63 5.09
N GLU A 282 -16.15 15.56 5.87
CA GLU A 282 -16.64 14.29 5.34
C GLU A 282 -18.13 14.51 5.12
N ILE A 283 -18.53 14.90 3.90
CA ILE A 283 -19.95 15.00 3.62
C ILE A 283 -20.56 13.65 3.91
N PHE A 284 -21.51 13.68 4.84
CA PHE A 284 -22.39 12.58 5.13
C PHE A 284 -22.91 12.12 3.80
N HIS A 285 -22.58 10.90 3.45
CA HIS A 285 -22.90 10.35 2.14
C HIS A 285 -24.41 10.34 1.82
N PHE A 286 -25.22 10.81 2.76
CA PHE A 286 -26.64 11.12 2.74
C PHE A 286 -27.00 12.53 2.27
N TYR A 287 -26.11 13.40 1.78
CA TYR A 287 -26.52 14.69 1.16
C TYR A 287 -26.51 14.62 -0.37
N ASP A 288 -27.43 15.34 -0.99
CA ASP A 288 -27.37 15.64 -2.41
C ASP A 288 -26.29 16.70 -2.67
N VAL A 289 -25.15 16.23 -3.18
CA VAL A 289 -23.99 17.05 -3.57
C VAL A 289 -24.05 17.53 -5.02
N SER A 290 -25.18 17.36 -5.72
CA SER A 290 -25.35 17.86 -7.09
C SER A 290 -25.25 19.38 -7.18
N LYS A 291 -25.51 20.09 -6.08
CA LYS A 291 -25.38 21.55 -5.95
C LYS A 291 -24.27 21.89 -4.96
N VAL A 292 -23.14 22.37 -5.48
CA VAL A 292 -21.91 22.67 -4.71
C VAL A 292 -22.11 23.69 -3.58
N ASN A 293 -23.14 24.54 -3.67
CA ASN A 293 -23.44 25.59 -2.68
C ASN A 293 -24.74 25.34 -1.89
N ASP A 294 -25.45 24.23 -2.14
CA ASP A 294 -26.77 23.96 -1.58
C ASP A 294 -26.93 22.47 -1.32
N PHE A 295 -26.30 22.03 -0.24
CA PHE A 295 -26.41 20.65 0.22
C PHE A 295 -27.77 20.45 0.88
N SER A 296 -28.50 19.44 0.44
CA SER A 296 -29.76 19.05 1.07
C SER A 296 -29.67 17.59 1.50
N PRO A 297 -30.08 17.25 2.73
CA PRO A 297 -29.98 15.89 3.18
C PRO A 297 -31.05 15.04 2.48
N ILE A 298 -30.66 13.81 2.14
CA ILE A 298 -31.46 12.84 1.42
C ILE A 298 -32.49 12.25 2.36
N ARG A 299 -33.74 12.27 1.88
CA ARG A 299 -34.88 11.68 2.57
C ARG A 299 -34.95 10.18 2.30
N PHE A 300 -35.16 9.41 3.35
CA PHE A 300 -35.44 7.98 3.32
C PHE A 300 -36.88 7.74 3.77
N SER A 301 -37.57 6.81 3.12
CA SER A 301 -38.92 6.38 3.53
C SER A 301 -38.86 5.08 4.32
N THR A 302 -39.78 4.94 5.27
CA THR A 302 -39.95 3.67 5.96
C THR A 302 -40.75 2.70 5.07
N PRO A 303 -40.27 1.46 4.86
CA PRO A 303 -41.03 0.43 4.15
C PRO A 303 -42.45 0.25 4.71
N GLU A 304 -43.46 0.12 3.85
CA GLU A 304 -44.87 0.04 4.26
C GLU A 304 -45.18 -1.15 5.17
N ASN A 305 -44.43 -2.25 5.02
CA ASN A 305 -44.55 -3.44 5.86
C ASN A 305 -44.04 -3.22 7.30
N LEU A 306 -43.21 -2.18 7.51
CA LEU A 306 -42.70 -1.80 8.82
C LEU A 306 -43.54 -0.69 9.48
N LEU A 307 -44.50 -0.09 8.77
CA LEU A 307 -45.33 0.98 9.31
C LEU A 307 -46.45 0.43 10.24
N PRO A 308 -46.75 1.13 11.36
CA PRO A 308 -47.90 0.83 12.21
C PRO A 308 -49.24 0.87 11.46
N SER A 309 -50.26 0.22 12.01
CA SER A 309 -51.60 0.17 11.42
C SER A 309 -52.25 1.54 11.25
N SER A 310 -51.96 2.48 12.15
CA SER A 310 -52.41 3.88 12.08
C SER A 310 -51.96 4.60 10.80
N PHE A 311 -50.83 4.22 10.20
CA PHE A 311 -50.30 4.82 8.96
C PHE A 311 -50.96 4.24 7.70
N LYS A 312 -51.62 3.08 7.80
CA LYS A 312 -52.31 2.44 6.67
C LYS A 312 -53.71 3.02 6.43
N ASN A 313 -54.29 3.65 7.45
CA ASN A 313 -55.65 4.16 7.43
C ASN A 313 -55.70 5.69 7.31
N ILE A 314 -56.85 6.22 6.88
CA ILE A 314 -57.16 7.65 7.01
C ILE A 314 -57.74 7.87 8.41
N ASN A 315 -57.15 8.79 9.18
CA ASN A 315 -57.50 9.05 10.56
C ASN A 315 -58.23 10.39 10.69
N LYS A 316 -59.36 10.41 11.39
CA LYS A 316 -60.13 11.62 11.66
C LYS A 316 -59.68 12.22 13.00
N ILE A 317 -59.03 13.38 12.96
CA ILE A 317 -58.39 14.01 14.13
C ILE A 317 -58.86 15.47 14.26
N PRO A 318 -59.09 15.96 15.49
CA PRO A 318 -59.33 17.37 15.75
C PRO A 318 -58.22 18.27 15.19
N TRP A 319 -58.60 19.40 14.60
CA TRP A 319 -57.69 20.43 14.09
C TRP A 319 -57.61 21.59 15.07
N ASP A 320 -56.39 21.97 15.50
CA ASP A 320 -56.15 22.89 16.62
C ASP A 320 -56.32 24.39 16.30
N LYS A 321 -57.04 24.74 15.23
CA LYS A 321 -57.24 26.13 14.87
C LYS A 321 -58.26 26.80 15.80
N THR A 322 -57.85 27.91 16.41
CA THR A 322 -58.61 28.70 17.39
C THR A 322 -59.96 29.19 16.87
N ALA A 323 -61.02 28.43 17.15
CA ALA A 323 -62.38 28.91 17.29
C ALA A 323 -63.15 27.95 18.20
N SER A 324 -64.25 28.43 18.78
CA SER A 324 -65.15 27.75 19.72
C SER A 324 -65.77 26.42 19.26
N ILE A 325 -65.39 25.91 18.07
CA ILE A 325 -65.91 24.68 17.46
C ILE A 325 -64.72 23.78 17.10
N ILE A 326 -64.67 22.58 17.68
CA ILE A 326 -63.68 21.55 17.34
C ILE A 326 -64.00 20.99 15.96
N ARG A 327 -63.27 21.44 14.93
CA ARG A 327 -63.34 20.85 13.58
C ARG A 327 -62.52 19.56 13.55
N THR A 328 -63.10 18.50 12.99
CA THR A 328 -62.39 17.25 12.71
C THR A 328 -61.95 17.22 11.24
N VAL A 329 -60.73 16.80 10.98
CA VAL A 329 -60.09 16.74 9.66
C VAL A 329 -59.51 15.34 9.45
N SER A 330 -59.54 14.85 8.22
CA SER A 330 -59.09 13.52 7.83
C SER A 330 -57.65 13.58 7.34
N TYR A 331 -56.74 12.85 7.99
CA TYR A 331 -55.32 12.85 7.68
C TYR A 331 -54.84 11.47 7.25
N LYS A 332 -53.95 11.44 6.24
CA LYS A 332 -53.10 10.27 5.95
C LYS A 332 -51.72 10.54 6.52
N PHE A 333 -51.17 9.55 7.23
CA PHE A 333 -49.83 9.64 7.80
C PHE A 333 -48.82 8.90 6.95
N GLY A 334 -47.63 9.48 6.85
CA GLY A 334 -46.43 8.83 6.33
C GLY A 334 -45.29 8.99 7.32
N HIS A 335 -44.22 8.22 7.13
CA HIS A 335 -43.02 8.34 7.93
C HIS A 335 -41.79 8.29 7.04
N SER A 336 -40.97 9.33 7.18
CA SER A 336 -39.64 9.40 6.59
C SER A 336 -38.67 9.89 7.62
N PHE A 337 -37.39 9.71 7.33
CA PHE A 337 -36.36 10.31 8.14
C PHE A 337 -35.22 10.78 7.26
N VAL A 338 -34.43 11.65 7.85
CA VAL A 338 -33.27 12.29 7.25
C VAL A 338 -32.09 11.95 8.15
N LEU A 339 -31.00 11.52 7.54
CA LEU A 339 -29.75 11.29 8.24
C LEU A 339 -28.90 12.55 8.11
N ASP A 340 -28.49 13.09 9.23
CA ASP A 340 -27.98 14.46 9.32
C ASP A 340 -26.78 14.53 10.27
N SER A 341 -26.11 15.67 10.17
CA SER A 341 -24.93 16.08 10.91
C SER A 341 -25.27 16.90 12.13
N PHE A 342 -24.31 17.03 13.05
CA PHE A 342 -24.43 17.94 14.18
C PHE A 342 -24.21 19.43 13.83
N HIS A 343 -23.67 19.74 12.65
CA HIS A 343 -23.37 21.12 12.23
C HIS A 343 -23.50 21.22 10.71
N ASP A 344 -24.40 22.05 10.19
CA ASP A 344 -24.76 22.07 8.77
C ASP A 344 -24.82 23.50 8.19
N ARG A 345 -24.43 23.62 6.92
CA ARG A 345 -24.50 24.82 6.08
C ARG A 345 -25.70 24.80 5.12
N SER A 346 -26.54 23.76 5.16
CA SER A 346 -27.76 23.68 4.36
C SER A 346 -28.63 24.91 4.56
N ASN A 347 -29.37 25.29 3.52
CA ASN A 347 -30.19 26.50 3.48
C ASN A 347 -31.39 26.51 4.47
N ARG A 348 -31.36 25.74 5.56
CA ARG A 348 -32.25 25.91 6.72
C ARG A 348 -31.90 27.18 7.51
N LYS A 349 -31.85 28.33 6.83
CA LYS A 349 -31.79 29.66 7.46
C LYS A 349 -33.06 30.01 8.26
N SER A 350 -34.10 29.18 8.22
CA SER A 350 -35.42 29.47 8.82
C SER A 350 -35.86 28.52 9.93
N SER A 351 -35.14 27.43 10.21
CA SER A 351 -35.38 26.62 11.42
C SER A 351 -34.19 25.71 11.71
N ASP A 352 -33.53 25.95 12.83
CA ASP A 352 -32.47 25.11 13.35
C ASP A 352 -33.08 23.97 14.17
N ALA A 353 -33.83 23.07 13.52
CA ALA A 353 -34.68 22.08 14.20
C ALA A 353 -33.94 21.22 15.24
N MET A 354 -32.61 21.07 15.10
CA MET A 354 -31.76 20.40 16.08
C MET A 354 -31.67 21.16 17.42
N TYR A 355 -31.63 22.50 17.38
CA TYR A 355 -31.53 23.37 18.56
C TYR A 355 -32.89 24.00 18.96
N GLU A 356 -33.80 24.20 18.01
CA GLU A 356 -35.04 24.96 18.18
C GLU A 356 -36.26 24.09 18.57
N GLY A 357 -36.10 22.76 18.70
CA GLY A 357 -37.24 21.84 18.89
C GLY A 357 -37.22 20.95 20.14
N GLY A 358 -36.11 20.88 20.89
CA GLY A 358 -35.95 19.90 21.98
C GLY A 358 -36.15 18.46 21.50
N ILE A 359 -35.64 18.15 20.30
CA ILE A 359 -35.94 16.91 19.57
C ILE A 359 -35.05 15.76 20.03
N LEU A 360 -33.80 16.04 20.37
CA LEU A 360 -32.88 15.09 20.99
C LEU A 360 -32.88 15.29 22.50
N SER A 361 -32.63 14.21 23.25
CA SER A 361 -32.51 14.33 24.71
C SER A 361 -31.23 15.09 25.09
N THR A 362 -31.24 15.73 26.27
CA THR A 362 -30.05 16.42 26.80
C THR A 362 -28.87 15.46 26.99
N GLU A 363 -29.15 14.21 27.37
CA GLU A 363 -28.15 13.15 27.52
C GLU A 363 -27.49 12.80 26.18
N GLU A 364 -28.27 12.60 25.11
CA GLU A 364 -27.77 12.34 23.76
C GLU A 364 -26.90 13.51 23.24
N LEU A 365 -27.39 14.75 23.42
CA LEU A 365 -26.66 15.95 23.02
C LEU A 365 -25.35 16.11 23.80
N HIS A 366 -25.34 15.81 25.09
CA HIS A 366 -24.14 15.87 25.91
C HIS A 366 -23.14 14.75 25.54
N GLU A 367 -23.62 13.53 25.32
CA GLU A 367 -22.77 12.36 25.06
C GLU A 367 -22.13 12.39 23.67
N HIS A 368 -22.85 12.88 22.67
CA HIS A 368 -22.46 12.78 21.25
C HIS A 368 -22.30 14.12 20.54
N GLY A 369 -22.71 15.23 21.16
CA GLY A 369 -22.69 16.55 20.55
C GLY A 369 -21.30 17.16 20.32
N SER A 370 -21.32 18.28 19.60
CA SER A 370 -20.29 19.30 19.32
C SER A 370 -18.87 18.89 18.88
N LYS A 371 -18.56 17.59 18.75
CA LYS A 371 -17.21 17.14 18.35
C LYS A 371 -17.21 16.26 17.12
N SER A 372 -16.28 16.57 16.22
CA SER A 372 -16.00 15.93 14.94
C SER A 372 -14.79 15.01 15.00
N SER A 373 -14.82 13.98 14.15
CA SER A 373 -13.76 13.00 14.02
C SER A 373 -12.58 13.55 13.23
N VAL A 374 -11.36 13.34 13.72
CA VAL A 374 -10.14 13.64 12.95
C VAL A 374 -9.97 12.69 11.75
N LEU A 375 -10.59 11.51 11.76
CA LEU A 375 -10.50 10.54 10.68
C LEU A 375 -11.69 10.65 9.73
N HIS A 376 -11.45 11.05 8.47
CA HIS A 376 -12.44 11.08 7.40
C HIS A 376 -12.14 9.95 6.40
N LEU A 377 -12.91 8.87 6.45
CA LEU A 377 -12.54 7.60 5.83
C LEU A 377 -12.97 7.49 4.35
N TYR A 378 -13.97 8.26 3.92
CA TYR A 378 -14.54 8.14 2.57
C TYR A 378 -14.33 9.36 1.68
N GLY A 379 -13.49 10.31 2.07
CA GLY A 379 -13.12 11.48 1.27
C GLY A 379 -13.74 12.78 1.80
N ASP A 380 -14.04 13.70 0.89
CA ASP A 380 -14.56 15.03 1.23
C ASP A 380 -15.89 15.37 0.52
N ALA A 381 -16.32 16.61 0.70
CA ALA A 381 -17.54 17.19 0.19
C ALA A 381 -17.67 17.31 -1.35
N ARG A 382 -16.57 17.29 -2.08
CA ARG A 382 -16.56 17.62 -3.51
C ARG A 382 -17.12 16.45 -4.29
N LYS A 383 -18.15 16.67 -5.10
CA LYS A 383 -18.77 15.62 -5.92
C LYS A 383 -17.69 14.85 -6.70
N GLY A 384 -17.73 13.52 -6.69
CA GLY A 384 -16.75 12.66 -7.36
C GLY A 384 -15.47 12.37 -6.55
N PHE A 385 -15.28 13.02 -5.40
CA PHE A 385 -14.20 12.73 -4.45
C PHE A 385 -14.63 11.77 -3.33
N GLN A 386 -15.94 11.52 -3.18
CA GLN A 386 -16.46 10.48 -2.28
C GLN A 386 -16.03 9.11 -2.78
N SER A 387 -15.66 8.23 -1.86
CA SER A 387 -15.09 6.92 -2.18
C SER A 387 -15.82 5.80 -1.45
N ARG A 388 -16.54 4.97 -2.19
CA ARG A 388 -17.12 3.74 -1.64
C ARG A 388 -16.02 2.68 -1.50
N THR A 389 -15.51 2.50 -0.28
CA THR A 389 -14.46 1.51 0.01
C THR A 389 -14.84 0.54 1.12
N LYS A 390 -14.06 -0.54 1.22
CA LYS A 390 -14.15 -1.52 2.30
C LYS A 390 -13.34 -1.03 3.52
N VAL A 391 -14.02 -0.98 4.66
CA VAL A 391 -13.45 -0.62 5.96
C VAL A 391 -13.49 -1.86 6.86
N PHE A 392 -12.33 -2.23 7.40
CA PHE A 392 -12.12 -3.34 8.32
C PHE A 392 -11.94 -2.84 9.75
N GLY A 393 -12.32 -3.67 10.71
CA GLY A 393 -12.20 -3.39 12.14
C GLY A 393 -13.51 -2.97 12.80
N ASN A 394 -13.46 -2.75 14.11
CA ASN A 394 -14.64 -2.47 14.93
C ASN A 394 -15.00 -0.98 14.97
N VAL A 395 -15.23 -0.41 13.79
CA VAL A 395 -15.49 1.03 13.59
C VAL A 395 -16.99 1.28 13.42
N TYR A 396 -17.52 2.21 14.19
CA TYR A 396 -18.92 2.65 14.12
C TYR A 396 -18.99 4.12 13.77
N SER A 397 -19.99 4.49 12.98
CA SER A 397 -20.43 5.86 12.79
C SER A 397 -21.57 6.17 13.76
N ALA A 398 -21.50 7.34 14.40
CA ALA A 398 -22.62 7.94 15.12
C ALA A 398 -23.14 9.15 14.32
N PHE A 399 -24.45 9.18 14.06
CA PHE A 399 -25.11 10.25 13.31
C PHE A 399 -26.54 10.48 13.80
N ILE A 400 -27.10 11.64 13.44
CA ILE A 400 -28.44 12.04 13.84
C ILE A 400 -29.43 11.48 12.83
N ARG A 401 -30.48 10.81 13.32
CA ARG A 401 -31.65 10.44 12.54
C ARG A 401 -32.80 11.36 12.91
N PHE A 402 -33.19 12.26 12.01
CA PHE A 402 -34.38 13.11 12.15
C PHE A 402 -35.60 12.42 11.55
N SER A 403 -36.56 12.07 12.40
CA SER A 403 -37.76 11.35 12.00
C SER A 403 -38.96 12.28 11.79
N ASN A 404 -39.34 12.42 10.52
CA ASN A 404 -40.46 13.20 10.04
C ASN A 404 -41.75 12.38 10.04
N LEU A 405 -42.73 12.85 10.81
CA LEU A 405 -44.12 12.45 10.64
C LEU A 405 -44.73 13.28 9.50
N GLU A 406 -45.05 12.61 8.40
CA GLU A 406 -45.70 13.22 7.25
C GLU A 406 -47.19 13.28 7.49
N ILE A 407 -47.77 14.47 7.34
CA ILE A 407 -49.19 14.69 7.60
C ILE A 407 -49.82 15.26 6.33
N GLU A 408 -50.69 14.46 5.71
CA GLU A 408 -51.41 14.83 4.49
C GLU A 408 -52.91 14.99 4.80
N PRO A 409 -53.44 16.23 4.88
CA PRO A 409 -54.88 16.47 5.00
C PRO A 409 -55.61 16.03 3.73
N LYS A 410 -56.80 15.43 3.86
CA LYS A 410 -57.64 15.02 2.73
C LYS A 410 -58.66 16.07 2.32
N GLU A 411 -59.00 16.97 3.23
CA GLU A 411 -59.85 18.12 2.97
C GLU A 411 -59.08 19.17 2.13
N PRO A 412 -59.61 19.60 0.96
CA PRO A 412 -58.89 20.48 0.05
C PRO A 412 -58.49 21.84 0.65
N ASP A 413 -59.34 22.42 1.49
CA ASP A 413 -59.09 23.72 2.13
C ASP A 413 -57.94 23.64 3.14
N VAL A 414 -57.88 22.58 3.95
CA VAL A 414 -56.77 22.34 4.90
C VAL A 414 -55.47 22.01 4.15
N SER A 415 -55.55 21.18 3.10
CA SER A 415 -54.41 20.91 2.22
C SER A 415 -53.86 22.19 1.59
N ASN A 416 -54.73 23.11 1.14
CA ASN A 416 -54.32 24.39 0.57
C ASN A 416 -53.66 25.29 1.63
N ILE A 417 -54.16 25.29 2.87
CA ILE A 417 -53.51 25.98 3.99
C ILE A 417 -52.09 25.41 4.21
N PHE A 418 -51.95 24.09 4.33
CA PHE A 418 -50.64 23.44 4.54
C PHE A 418 -49.65 23.78 3.41
N LYS A 419 -50.11 23.83 2.16
CA LYS A 419 -49.30 24.20 0.98
C LYS A 419 -48.97 25.69 0.90
N SER A 420 -49.79 26.55 1.49
CA SER A 420 -49.58 28.01 1.49
C SER A 420 -48.52 28.49 2.49
N VAL A 421 -48.17 27.66 3.47
CA VAL A 421 -47.12 27.97 4.46
C VAL A 421 -45.77 27.51 3.92
N PHE A 422 -44.78 28.40 3.96
CA PHE A 422 -43.42 28.10 3.52
C PHE A 422 -42.39 28.30 4.64
N PRO A 423 -41.62 27.26 5.04
CA PRO A 423 -41.77 25.87 4.59
C PRO A 423 -43.05 25.23 5.16
N PRO A 424 -43.54 24.12 4.58
CA PRO A 424 -44.72 23.42 5.09
C PRO A 424 -44.62 23.03 6.58
N PRO A 425 -45.76 22.80 7.27
CA PRO A 425 -45.78 22.34 8.65
C PRO A 425 -44.94 21.08 8.86
N LEU A 426 -44.03 21.09 9.84
CA LEU A 426 -43.09 20.00 10.10
C LEU A 426 -43.33 19.39 11.48
N TYR A 427 -43.57 18.07 11.50
CA TYR A 427 -43.77 17.31 12.74
C TYR A 427 -42.62 16.31 12.88
N LEU A 428 -41.75 16.50 13.88
CA LEU A 428 -40.71 15.52 14.20
C LEU A 428 -41.11 14.72 15.43
N LEU A 429 -40.83 13.42 15.39
CA LEU A 429 -40.98 12.54 16.55
C LEU A 429 -39.76 12.75 17.46
N ARG A 430 -39.97 13.18 18.70
CA ARG A 430 -38.89 13.50 19.65
C ARG A 430 -38.23 12.24 20.21
N SER A 431 -36.96 12.32 20.57
CA SER A 431 -36.28 11.31 21.37
C SER A 431 -36.87 11.32 22.77
N ILE A 432 -37.45 10.19 23.18
CA ILE A 432 -38.03 9.99 24.51
C ILE A 432 -37.43 8.70 25.05
N ILE A 433 -36.96 8.73 26.30
CA ILE A 433 -36.48 7.53 26.98
C ILE A 433 -37.66 6.75 27.56
N GLU A 434 -37.51 5.42 27.68
CA GLU A 434 -38.61 4.51 28.04
C GLU A 434 -39.40 4.95 29.28
N LYS A 435 -38.69 5.40 30.32
CA LYS A 435 -39.30 5.83 31.59
C LYS A 435 -40.22 7.05 31.47
N ASP A 436 -39.96 7.91 30.47
CA ASP A 436 -40.70 9.17 30.27
C ASP A 436 -41.80 9.01 29.21
N TYR A 437 -41.89 7.84 28.57
CA TYR A 437 -42.90 7.59 27.55
C TYR A 437 -44.29 7.44 28.16
N SER A 438 -45.26 8.07 27.51
CA SER A 438 -46.69 7.93 27.79
C SER A 438 -47.47 8.06 26.49
N ASN A 439 -48.61 7.38 26.40
CA ASN A 439 -49.55 7.48 25.27
C ASN A 439 -50.22 8.85 25.14
N SER A 440 -50.02 9.74 26.13
CA SER A 440 -50.64 11.06 26.20
C SER A 440 -49.71 12.21 25.78
N ILE A 441 -48.50 11.91 25.31
CA ILE A 441 -47.52 12.95 24.93
C ILE A 441 -47.97 13.58 23.61
N ASP A 442 -48.09 14.91 23.61
CA ASP A 442 -48.48 15.66 22.43
C ASP A 442 -47.39 15.62 21.35
N ILE A 443 -47.79 15.40 20.09
CA ILE A 443 -46.96 15.57 18.91
C ILE A 443 -47.32 16.91 18.27
N LYS A 444 -46.40 17.88 18.33
CA LYS A 444 -46.63 19.26 17.88
C LYS A 444 -45.74 19.62 16.69
N GLU A 445 -46.19 20.62 15.95
CA GLU A 445 -45.40 21.23 14.87
C GLU A 445 -44.18 21.96 15.43
N ILE A 446 -43.06 21.89 14.71
CA ILE A 446 -41.83 22.58 15.05
C ILE A 446 -41.92 23.99 14.52
N ASN A 447 -41.87 24.97 15.43
CA ASN A 447 -42.02 26.42 15.24
C ASN A 447 -43.42 27.00 15.52
N GLN A 448 -44.37 26.17 15.98
CA GLN A 448 -45.71 26.60 16.44
C GLN A 448 -46.41 27.59 15.49
N ARG A 449 -46.40 27.30 14.18
CA ARG A 449 -46.92 28.20 13.16
C ARG A 449 -48.45 28.37 13.22
N ILE A 450 -48.95 29.52 12.77
CA ILE A 450 -50.36 29.98 12.90
C ILE A 450 -51.36 29.15 12.07
N CYS A 451 -50.91 28.24 11.19
CA CYS A 451 -51.79 27.51 10.27
C CYS A 451 -52.68 26.45 10.94
N GLY A 452 -52.37 26.08 12.18
CA GLY A 452 -53.01 25.00 12.94
C GLY A 452 -52.68 23.60 12.42
N GLY A 453 -52.83 22.58 13.26
CA GLY A 453 -52.41 21.20 13.02
C GLY A 453 -53.30 20.15 13.66
N PRO A 454 -53.11 18.85 13.35
CA PRO A 454 -53.85 17.80 14.05
C PRO A 454 -53.42 17.75 15.53
N MET A 455 -54.39 17.64 16.43
CA MET A 455 -54.15 17.43 17.85
C MET A 455 -53.72 15.98 18.10
N LEU A 456 -52.45 15.69 17.83
CA LEU A 456 -51.88 14.34 17.89
C LEU A 456 -51.28 14.03 19.26
N LYS A 457 -51.48 12.78 19.69
CA LYS A 457 -50.78 12.18 20.82
C LYS A 457 -50.06 10.92 20.38
N THR A 458 -48.96 10.58 21.05
CA THR A 458 -48.17 9.35 20.79
C THR A 458 -49.02 8.09 20.72
N GLY A 459 -49.96 7.91 21.66
CA GLY A 459 -50.84 6.74 21.71
C GLY A 459 -51.85 6.63 20.57
N MET A 460 -52.03 7.68 19.76
CA MET A 460 -52.87 7.63 18.56
C MET A 460 -52.16 6.98 17.38
N LEU A 461 -50.82 6.99 17.39
CA LEU A 461 -50.00 6.48 16.28
C LEU A 461 -49.27 5.18 16.65
N PHE A 462 -48.89 5.01 17.91
CA PHE A 462 -48.07 3.91 18.41
C PHE A 462 -48.72 3.27 19.63
N ASN A 463 -48.66 1.94 19.72
CA ASN A 463 -49.28 1.19 20.81
C ASN A 463 -48.46 1.24 22.11
N ASN A 464 -47.13 1.33 21.99
CA ASN A 464 -46.19 1.30 23.11
C ASN A 464 -44.85 1.97 22.77
N TYR A 465 -43.97 2.03 23.77
CA TYR A 465 -42.62 2.60 23.62
C TYR A 465 -41.75 1.84 22.61
N SER A 466 -41.81 0.51 22.58
CA SER A 466 -41.01 -0.30 21.64
C SER A 466 -41.33 0.07 20.19
N GLU A 467 -42.60 0.29 19.88
CA GLU A 467 -43.03 0.74 18.56
C GLU A 467 -42.56 2.18 18.32
N TYR A 468 -42.79 3.11 19.26
CA TYR A 468 -42.37 4.51 19.16
C TYR A 468 -40.85 4.68 18.93
N SER A 469 -40.03 3.96 19.70
CA SER A 469 -38.56 4.06 19.68
C SER A 469 -37.92 3.62 18.34
N SER A 470 -38.67 2.87 17.54
CA SER A 470 -38.28 2.49 16.18
C SER A 470 -38.40 3.67 15.21
N PHE A 471 -39.36 4.58 15.46
CA PHE A 471 -39.66 5.73 14.60
C PHE A 471 -39.17 7.07 15.15
N MET A 472 -38.84 7.19 16.44
CA MET A 472 -38.42 8.47 17.02
C MET A 472 -37.11 9.03 16.44
N SER A 473 -36.95 10.35 16.44
CA SER A 473 -35.65 10.97 16.16
C SER A 473 -34.68 10.60 17.29
N LYS A 474 -33.45 10.22 16.95
CA LYS A 474 -32.43 9.82 17.93
C LYS A 474 -31.05 9.81 17.31
N ILE A 475 -30.02 9.72 18.14
CA ILE A 475 -28.68 9.40 17.67
C ILE A 475 -28.58 7.89 17.47
N ILE A 476 -28.11 7.48 16.30
CA ILE A 476 -27.93 6.08 15.95
C ILE A 476 -26.47 5.76 15.70
N GLU A 477 -26.03 4.62 16.24
CA GLU A 477 -24.74 4.02 15.95
C GLU A 477 -24.91 2.87 14.97
N GLN A 478 -24.11 2.86 13.91
CA GLN A 478 -24.06 1.75 12.96
C GLN A 478 -22.61 1.42 12.62
N PRO A 479 -22.29 0.17 12.26
CA PRO A 479 -21.01 -0.17 11.66
C PRO A 479 -20.68 0.79 10.52
N TYR A 480 -19.48 1.37 10.54
CA TYR A 480 -19.08 2.39 9.57
C TYR A 480 -19.19 1.88 8.13
N VAL A 481 -18.88 0.59 7.94
CA VAL A 481 -18.99 -0.12 6.67
C VAL A 481 -20.42 -0.13 6.09
N TYR A 482 -21.47 0.03 6.90
CA TYR A 482 -22.85 0.14 6.39
C TYR A 482 -23.10 1.44 5.64
N SER A 483 -22.26 2.46 5.83
CA SER A 483 -22.28 3.66 5.00
C SER A 483 -22.08 3.33 3.52
N TYR A 484 -21.24 2.32 3.20
CA TYR A 484 -21.10 1.79 1.84
C TYR A 484 -22.43 1.34 1.24
N ASN A 485 -23.20 0.56 2.01
CA ASN A 485 -24.48 0.01 1.58
C ASN A 485 -25.50 1.11 1.33
N ASN A 486 -25.55 2.10 2.23
CA ASN A 486 -26.43 3.26 2.05
C ASN A 486 -26.04 4.10 0.82
N MET A 487 -24.74 4.29 0.57
CA MET A 487 -24.24 5.01 -0.61
C MET A 487 -24.69 4.36 -1.92
N GLN A 488 -24.67 3.02 -2.00
CA GLN A 488 -25.13 2.31 -3.20
C GLN A 488 -26.59 2.67 -3.54
N GLU A 489 -27.48 2.78 -2.54
CA GLU A 489 -28.89 3.15 -2.79
C GLU A 489 -29.02 4.59 -3.30
N ILE A 490 -28.09 5.46 -2.90
CA ILE A 490 -28.08 6.87 -3.31
C ILE A 490 -27.64 7.00 -4.77
N TYR A 491 -26.52 6.38 -5.15
CA TYR A 491 -25.97 6.43 -6.51
C TYR A 491 -26.84 5.73 -7.56
N THR A 492 -27.64 4.75 -7.15
CA THR A 492 -28.59 4.06 -8.06
C THR A 492 -29.87 4.86 -8.33
N ASN A 493 -30.01 6.08 -7.76
CA ASN A 493 -31.15 6.98 -7.99
C ASN A 493 -32.53 6.32 -7.85
N LYS A 494 -32.69 5.39 -6.89
CA LYS A 494 -33.99 4.79 -6.62
C LYS A 494 -34.97 5.86 -6.11
N PRO A 495 -36.19 5.98 -6.67
CA PRO A 495 -37.16 7.00 -6.29
C PRO A 495 -37.66 6.86 -4.85
N ASN A 496 -37.59 5.64 -4.28
CA ASN A 496 -37.88 5.36 -2.88
C ASN A 496 -36.62 4.76 -2.23
N ARG A 497 -35.81 5.62 -1.59
CA ARG A 497 -34.68 5.19 -0.79
C ARG A 497 -35.20 4.72 0.57
N HIS A 498 -34.72 3.58 1.05
CA HIS A 498 -35.16 3.02 2.31
C HIS A 498 -34.03 3.04 3.32
N PHE A 499 -34.37 3.14 4.59
CA PHE A 499 -33.42 2.83 5.63
C PHE A 499 -34.07 2.01 6.76
N PRO A 500 -33.38 0.98 7.29
CA PRO A 500 -32.05 0.46 6.89
C PRO A 500 -31.98 0.03 5.40
N PRO A 501 -30.79 0.01 4.79
CA PRO A 501 -30.66 -0.26 3.36
C PRO A 501 -31.22 -1.65 3.02
N SER A 502 -31.91 -1.74 1.89
CA SER A 502 -32.56 -2.95 1.37
C SER A 502 -31.60 -4.08 1.06
N LYS A 503 -30.32 -3.76 0.80
CA LYS A 503 -29.26 -4.72 0.51
C LYS A 503 -28.03 -4.46 1.39
N THR A 504 -27.51 -5.52 1.98
CA THR A 504 -26.25 -5.51 2.74
C THR A 504 -25.15 -6.12 1.87
N ILE A 505 -24.41 -5.27 1.13
CA ILE A 505 -23.30 -5.71 0.26
C ILE A 505 -22.08 -6.04 1.13
N LEU A 506 -21.75 -5.14 2.06
CA LEU A 506 -20.69 -5.34 3.03
C LEU A 506 -21.27 -5.50 4.44
N SER A 507 -20.77 -6.48 5.18
CA SER A 507 -21.04 -6.71 6.60
C SER A 507 -19.91 -6.14 7.47
N LEU A 508 -20.20 -5.95 8.77
CA LEU A 508 -19.15 -5.66 9.75
C LEU A 508 -18.13 -6.81 9.75
N ASP A 509 -16.87 -6.43 9.62
CA ASP A 509 -15.77 -7.34 9.41
C ASP A 509 -14.60 -6.92 10.32
N THR A 510 -14.53 -7.52 11.51
CA THR A 510 -13.53 -7.18 12.51
C THR A 510 -12.23 -7.98 12.35
N ASP A 511 -12.28 -9.13 11.68
CA ASP A 511 -11.22 -10.14 11.75
C ASP A 511 -11.16 -11.06 10.50
N SER A 512 -11.71 -10.65 9.35
CA SER A 512 -11.76 -11.57 8.20
C SER A 512 -10.41 -11.85 7.58
N ASN A 513 -10.35 -13.08 7.09
CA ASN A 513 -9.43 -13.44 6.04
C ASN A 513 -9.80 -12.66 4.78
N ILE A 514 -8.84 -11.92 4.23
CA ILE A 514 -8.96 -11.34 2.90
C ILE A 514 -8.32 -12.29 1.88
N SER A 515 -8.70 -12.16 0.63
CA SER A 515 -7.99 -12.78 -0.48
C SER A 515 -7.67 -11.72 -1.53
N LEU A 516 -6.40 -11.64 -1.92
CA LEU A 516 -5.92 -10.83 -3.03
C LEU A 516 -5.54 -11.75 -4.18
N ARG A 517 -6.26 -11.61 -5.28
CA ARG A 517 -6.13 -12.45 -6.47
C ARG A 517 -6.04 -11.57 -7.71
N ARG A 518 -5.22 -11.99 -8.67
CA ARG A 518 -5.20 -11.47 -10.04
C ARG A 518 -5.20 -12.66 -10.97
N ASP A 519 -6.08 -12.64 -11.95
CA ASP A 519 -6.31 -13.77 -12.86
C ASP A 519 -6.52 -15.07 -12.06
N ASN A 520 -5.65 -16.07 -12.25
CA ASN A 520 -5.69 -17.35 -11.54
C ASN A 520 -4.70 -17.44 -10.36
N HIS A 521 -3.96 -16.37 -10.05
CA HIS A 521 -2.97 -16.37 -8.96
C HIS A 521 -3.54 -15.75 -7.69
N THR A 522 -3.18 -16.32 -6.55
CA THR A 522 -3.51 -15.79 -5.22
C THR A 522 -2.23 -15.29 -4.57
N PHE A 523 -2.12 -13.97 -4.42
CA PHE A 523 -0.95 -13.35 -3.79
C PHE A 523 -1.04 -13.40 -2.27
N PHE A 524 -2.24 -13.29 -1.73
CA PHE A 524 -2.46 -13.31 -0.30
C PHE A 524 -3.82 -13.91 0.02
N GLU A 525 -3.86 -14.76 1.05
CA GLU A 525 -5.08 -15.34 1.60
C GLU A 525 -4.89 -15.60 3.10
N GLY A 526 -5.59 -14.83 3.92
CA GLY A 526 -5.47 -14.90 5.36
C GLY A 526 -5.80 -13.57 6.04
N LYS A 527 -5.52 -13.49 7.34
CA LYS A 527 -5.71 -12.28 8.13
C LYS A 527 -4.55 -11.31 7.88
N PRO A 528 -4.81 -10.07 7.41
CA PRO A 528 -3.76 -9.06 7.26
C PRO A 528 -3.03 -8.81 8.59
N SER A 529 -1.70 -8.81 8.56
CA SER A 529 -0.89 -8.38 9.70
C SER A 529 0.24 -7.47 9.26
N ALA A 530 0.35 -6.29 9.88
CA ALA A 530 1.42 -5.38 9.56
C ALA A 530 2.82 -5.95 9.86
N SER A 531 2.92 -6.90 10.82
CA SER A 531 4.16 -7.61 11.10
C SER A 531 4.59 -8.51 9.93
N THR A 532 3.67 -9.22 9.27
CA THR A 532 4.01 -10.05 8.10
C THR A 532 4.38 -9.21 6.89
N ALA A 533 3.75 -8.04 6.70
CA ALA A 533 4.16 -7.10 5.65
C ALA A 533 5.58 -6.55 5.89
N LEU A 534 5.92 -6.21 7.13
CA LEU A 534 7.26 -5.78 7.51
C LEU A 534 8.30 -6.91 7.31
N GLN A 535 8.00 -8.13 7.78
CA GLN A 535 8.86 -9.31 7.57
C GLN A 535 9.11 -9.58 6.08
N THR A 536 8.11 -9.37 5.23
CA THR A 536 8.25 -9.49 3.78
C THR A 536 9.30 -8.50 3.26
N ILE A 537 9.24 -7.22 3.65
CA ILE A 537 10.26 -6.23 3.26
C ILE A 537 11.64 -6.58 3.84
N GLU A 538 11.73 -7.01 5.11
CA GLU A 538 12.98 -7.43 5.74
C GLU A 538 13.65 -8.59 4.99
N SER A 539 12.86 -9.55 4.50
CA SER A 539 13.36 -10.68 3.73
C SER A 539 13.92 -10.30 2.35
N ARG A 540 13.56 -9.11 1.84
CA ARG A 540 13.96 -8.59 0.52
C ARG A 540 15.20 -7.71 0.57
N VAL A 541 15.79 -7.46 1.73
CA VAL A 541 16.96 -6.58 1.88
C VAL A 541 18.13 -7.08 1.03
N HIS A 542 18.67 -6.18 0.20
CA HIS A 542 19.81 -6.43 -0.67
C HIS A 542 21.12 -5.93 -0.08
N LEU A 543 21.07 -4.76 0.54
CA LEU A 543 22.22 -4.03 1.05
C LEU A 543 21.94 -3.54 2.46
N GLU A 544 22.97 -3.54 3.30
CA GLU A 544 22.92 -2.93 4.63
C GLU A 544 23.94 -1.80 4.70
N VAL A 545 23.57 -0.69 5.33
CA VAL A 545 24.45 0.43 5.69
C VAL A 545 24.33 0.70 7.19
N GLY A 546 25.40 1.20 7.80
CA GLY A 546 25.49 1.39 9.25
C GLY A 546 24.64 2.55 9.76
N ASN A 547 24.61 3.66 9.03
CA ASN A 547 23.97 4.90 9.46
C ASN A 547 23.37 5.70 8.30
N ILE A 548 22.61 6.74 8.64
CA ILE A 548 21.91 7.61 7.68
C ILE A 548 22.88 8.36 6.76
N LYS A 549 24.05 8.77 7.27
CA LYS A 549 25.05 9.48 6.47
C LYS A 549 25.60 8.59 5.36
N GLU A 550 26.01 7.37 5.71
CA GLU A 550 26.49 6.38 4.73
C GLU A 550 25.44 6.08 3.66
N PHE A 551 24.15 6.05 4.04
CA PHE A 551 23.06 5.91 3.08
C PHE A 551 23.06 7.05 2.05
N TRP A 552 23.03 8.31 2.50
CA TRP A 552 22.98 9.45 1.59
C TRP A 552 24.27 9.58 0.75
N ASP A 553 25.44 9.34 1.34
CA ASP A 553 26.72 9.37 0.61
C ASP A 553 26.77 8.33 -0.53
N LYS A 554 26.03 7.22 -0.40
CA LYS A 554 26.07 6.10 -1.35
C LYS A 554 24.98 6.14 -2.42
N PHE A 555 23.79 6.64 -2.09
CA PHE A 555 22.60 6.56 -2.96
C PHE A 555 22.14 7.91 -3.52
N LEU A 556 22.84 8.99 -3.19
CA LEU A 556 22.62 10.29 -3.83
C LEU A 556 23.51 10.41 -5.07
N ASN A 557 22.91 10.74 -6.22
CA ASN A 557 23.67 10.97 -7.45
C ASN A 557 24.19 12.42 -7.55
N GLU A 558 24.94 12.71 -8.63
CA GLU A 558 25.49 14.05 -8.89
C GLU A 558 24.42 15.14 -9.04
N ASP A 559 23.22 14.77 -9.51
CA ASP A 559 22.04 15.65 -9.64
C ASP A 559 21.31 15.89 -8.31
N GLN A 560 21.81 15.33 -7.18
CA GLN A 560 21.16 15.34 -5.87
C GLN A 560 19.79 14.63 -5.86
N GLU A 561 19.61 13.62 -6.71
CA GLU A 561 18.44 12.75 -6.75
C GLU A 561 18.76 11.41 -6.08
N LEU A 562 17.74 10.77 -5.49
CA LEU A 562 17.88 9.47 -4.84
C LEU A 562 17.85 8.36 -5.91
N ASP A 563 18.99 7.71 -6.13
CA ASP A 563 19.14 6.57 -7.04
C ASP A 563 19.37 5.29 -6.22
N LEU A 564 18.28 4.57 -5.95
CA LEU A 564 18.29 3.44 -5.02
C LEU A 564 18.39 2.09 -5.75
N ASN A 565 17.46 1.83 -6.67
CA ASN A 565 17.35 0.59 -7.47
C ASN A 565 17.44 -0.73 -6.67
N ALA A 566 17.17 -0.69 -5.36
CA ALA A 566 17.39 -1.79 -4.44
C ALA A 566 16.49 -1.70 -3.20
N VAL A 567 16.54 -2.74 -2.36
CA VAL A 567 15.99 -2.72 -1.00
C VAL A 567 17.17 -2.56 -0.04
N VAL A 568 17.21 -1.46 0.70
CA VAL A 568 18.37 -1.09 1.54
C VAL A 568 17.94 -0.98 2.99
N ARG A 569 18.67 -1.65 3.89
CA ARG A 569 18.51 -1.52 5.34
C ARG A 569 19.51 -0.50 5.90
N ILE A 570 19.01 0.44 6.70
CA ILE A 570 19.80 1.38 7.49
C ILE A 570 19.69 0.96 8.95
N LYS A 571 20.79 0.50 9.55
CA LYS A 571 20.79 0.05 10.97
C LYS A 571 20.48 1.19 11.94
N ASN A 572 21.09 2.35 11.69
CA ASN A 572 20.84 3.59 12.42
C ASN A 572 20.85 3.42 13.95
N SER A 573 21.88 2.76 14.49
CA SER A 573 21.98 2.45 15.93
C SER A 573 22.00 3.67 16.85
N GLU A 574 22.19 4.86 16.29
CA GLU A 574 22.12 6.15 16.99
C GLU A 574 20.67 6.64 17.20
N ASN A 575 19.69 5.93 16.64
CA ASN A 575 18.26 6.25 16.74
C ASN A 575 17.93 7.68 16.26
N LEU A 576 18.64 8.16 15.24
CA LEU A 576 18.43 9.48 14.64
C LEU A 576 17.19 9.47 13.73
N ASP A 577 16.51 10.61 13.62
CA ASP A 577 15.38 10.74 12.70
C ASP A 577 15.86 10.72 11.23
N PHE A 578 15.21 9.90 10.42
CA PHE A 578 15.48 9.77 9.00
C PHE A 578 14.62 10.75 8.19
N ALA A 579 15.19 11.91 7.89
CA ALA A 579 14.55 12.93 7.08
C ALA A 579 14.72 12.65 5.56
N VAL A 580 13.62 12.68 4.82
CA VAL A 580 13.58 12.44 3.37
C VAL A 580 12.84 13.58 2.65
N PRO A 581 13.55 14.45 1.91
CA PRO A 581 15.00 14.60 1.90
C PRO A 581 15.57 15.14 3.22
N PRO A 582 16.89 14.98 3.45
CA PRO A 582 17.61 15.64 4.53
C PRO A 582 17.61 17.17 4.33
N SER A 583 17.86 17.93 5.41
CA SER A 583 17.74 19.40 5.44
C SER A 583 18.67 20.16 4.52
N ASN A 584 19.78 19.55 4.14
CA ASN A 584 20.78 20.11 3.24
C ASN A 584 20.48 19.87 1.75
N LEU A 585 19.41 19.14 1.40
CA LEU A 585 19.05 18.86 0.02
C LEU A 585 17.79 19.63 -0.44
N PRO A 586 17.70 19.93 -1.76
CA PRO A 586 16.51 20.51 -2.36
C PRO A 586 15.26 19.67 -2.12
N GLN A 587 14.12 20.35 -1.98
CA GLN A 587 12.79 19.75 -1.87
C GLN A 587 11.93 20.15 -3.07
N PRO A 588 11.11 19.25 -3.63
CA PRO A 588 10.97 17.83 -3.27
C PRO A 588 12.14 16.98 -3.79
N LEU A 589 12.44 15.89 -3.08
CA LEU A 589 13.43 14.89 -3.53
C LEU A 589 12.87 14.09 -4.70
N LYS A 590 13.61 14.05 -5.81
CA LYS A 590 13.28 13.15 -6.93
C LYS A 590 13.88 11.78 -6.70
N VAL A 591 13.13 10.75 -7.06
CA VAL A 591 13.57 9.36 -6.99
C VAL A 591 13.83 8.85 -8.40
N ARG A 592 15.00 8.26 -8.65
CA ARG A 592 15.33 7.52 -9.87
C ARG A 592 15.39 6.03 -9.57
N GLY A 593 14.86 5.24 -10.50
CA GLY A 593 14.90 3.79 -10.43
C GLY A 593 14.06 3.13 -9.32
N GLY A 594 13.51 3.91 -8.38
CA GLY A 594 12.68 3.43 -7.28
C GLY A 594 13.45 2.55 -6.30
N GLY A 595 12.77 2.06 -5.26
CA GLY A 595 13.39 1.17 -4.28
C GLY A 595 12.61 1.06 -2.98
N ALA A 596 13.18 0.34 -2.02
CA ALA A 596 12.66 0.28 -0.67
C ALA A 596 13.76 0.58 0.36
N ILE A 597 13.42 1.36 1.38
CA ILE A 597 14.30 1.70 2.49
C ILE A 597 13.72 1.08 3.75
N LEU A 598 14.50 0.27 4.45
CA LEU A 598 14.17 -0.28 5.75
C LEU A 598 15.01 0.43 6.81
N LEU A 599 14.35 1.18 7.69
CA LEU A 599 14.98 1.87 8.81
C LEU A 599 14.78 1.03 10.08
N ASP A 600 15.85 0.49 10.63
CA ASP A 600 15.73 -0.34 11.85
C ASP A 600 15.29 0.54 13.04
N GLN A 601 15.95 1.67 13.28
CA GLN A 601 15.68 2.59 14.42
C GLN A 601 15.52 4.05 13.97
N GLY A 602 14.88 4.89 14.78
CA GLY A 602 14.62 6.31 14.50
C GLY A 602 13.24 6.60 13.91
N SER A 603 12.81 7.87 13.93
CA SER A 603 11.54 8.29 13.34
C SER A 603 11.70 8.52 11.83
N ILE A 604 10.59 8.46 11.08
CA ILE A 604 10.54 8.87 9.68
C ILE A 604 10.06 10.32 9.61
N ASP A 605 10.81 11.20 8.95
CA ASP A 605 10.40 12.59 8.66
C ASP A 605 10.33 12.84 7.15
N LEU A 606 9.12 13.08 6.63
CA LEU A 606 8.86 13.29 5.22
C LEU A 606 8.74 14.77 4.88
N ARG A 607 9.53 15.22 3.90
CA ARG A 607 9.69 16.64 3.55
C ARG A 607 9.39 16.95 2.08
N GLY A 608 8.86 15.97 1.35
CA GLY A 608 8.49 16.08 -0.06
C GLY A 608 9.29 15.09 -0.91
N VAL A 609 8.59 14.13 -1.51
CA VAL A 609 9.16 13.10 -2.39
C VAL A 609 8.34 13.01 -3.65
N LEU A 610 8.98 13.17 -4.81
CA LEU A 610 8.35 13.14 -6.11
C LEU A 610 8.80 11.89 -6.89
N CYS A 611 7.82 11.07 -7.26
CA CYS A 611 7.96 10.00 -8.23
C CYS A 611 7.12 10.35 -9.47
N ASN A 612 7.74 10.47 -10.63
CA ASN A 612 7.07 10.83 -11.90
C ASN A 612 6.48 9.60 -12.60
N SER A 613 7.02 8.41 -12.32
CA SER A 613 6.57 7.17 -12.95
C SER A 613 6.31 6.05 -11.93
N ALA A 614 5.75 4.92 -12.39
CA ALA A 614 5.58 3.73 -11.55
C ALA A 614 6.94 3.09 -11.18
N ASN A 615 7.91 3.11 -12.11
CA ASN A 615 9.24 2.53 -11.90
C ASN A 615 10.05 3.22 -10.79
N GLU A 616 9.69 4.47 -10.46
CA GLU A 616 10.34 5.32 -9.44
C GLU A 616 9.70 5.18 -8.06
N ALA A 617 8.71 4.30 -7.87
CA ALA A 617 8.04 4.16 -6.58
C ALA A 617 9.02 3.91 -5.43
N LEU A 618 8.71 4.50 -4.28
CA LEU A 618 9.50 4.38 -3.06
C LEU A 618 8.64 3.76 -1.95
N THR A 619 9.21 2.77 -1.27
CA THR A 619 8.67 2.23 -0.02
C THR A 619 9.63 2.56 1.12
N ILE A 620 9.13 3.07 2.23
CA ILE A 620 9.89 3.28 3.46
C ILE A 620 9.25 2.45 4.56
N ALA A 621 9.98 1.49 5.09
CA ALA A 621 9.58 0.66 6.22
C ALA A 621 10.40 1.04 7.45
N SER A 622 9.80 0.95 8.63
CA SER A 622 10.50 1.09 9.90
C SER A 622 10.16 -0.05 10.85
N THR A 623 11.19 -0.67 11.41
CA THR A 623 11.04 -1.83 12.30
C THR A 623 10.78 -1.41 13.74
N TYR A 624 11.63 -0.55 14.30
CA TYR A 624 11.55 -0.10 15.70
C TYR A 624 11.33 1.41 15.85
N GLY A 625 11.05 2.12 14.75
CA GLY A 625 10.76 3.55 14.79
C GLY A 625 9.49 3.87 15.57
N THR A 626 9.49 5.03 16.23
CA THR A 626 8.42 5.42 17.14
C THR A 626 7.44 6.42 16.53
N ASN A 627 7.85 7.17 15.52
CA ASN A 627 7.02 8.22 14.93
C ASN A 627 7.16 8.33 13.42
N ILE A 628 6.09 8.81 12.79
CA ILE A 628 6.08 9.33 11.42
C ILE A 628 5.67 10.81 11.50
N TYR A 629 6.48 11.67 10.90
CA TYR A 629 6.22 13.11 10.80
C TYR A 629 6.28 13.56 9.34
N PHE A 630 5.60 14.66 9.04
CA PHE A 630 5.69 15.36 7.76
C PHE A 630 6.08 16.82 7.99
N SER A 631 7.35 17.16 7.89
CA SER A 631 7.82 18.53 8.14
C SER A 631 7.62 19.50 6.97
N SER A 632 6.94 19.08 5.89
CA SER A 632 6.62 19.92 4.74
C SER A 632 5.21 19.62 4.19
N ASN A 633 4.59 20.63 3.58
CA ASN A 633 3.30 20.49 2.88
C ASN A 633 3.46 19.96 1.44
N LEU A 634 4.70 19.69 1.01
CA LEU A 634 4.96 19.16 -0.32
C LEU A 634 4.42 17.72 -0.47
N PRO A 635 4.03 17.31 -1.69
CA PRO A 635 3.63 15.94 -1.99
C PRO A 635 4.69 14.91 -1.61
N ASN A 636 4.26 13.77 -1.05
CA ASN A 636 5.11 12.60 -0.79
C ASN A 636 4.56 11.38 -1.52
N HIS A 637 5.26 10.92 -2.56
CA HIS A 637 4.90 9.72 -3.35
C HIS A 637 5.58 8.49 -2.75
N VAL A 638 5.07 7.99 -1.61
CA VAL A 638 5.75 6.98 -0.81
C VAL A 638 4.74 6.00 -0.20
N ASN A 639 5.11 4.72 -0.14
CA ASN A 639 4.44 3.75 0.73
C ASN A 639 5.17 3.66 2.07
N ILE A 640 4.47 3.83 3.19
CA ILE A 640 5.05 3.84 4.53
C ILE A 640 4.57 2.61 5.30
N ILE A 641 5.51 1.84 5.87
CA ILE A 641 5.21 0.72 6.76
C ILE A 641 5.93 0.91 8.09
N ALA A 642 5.27 1.48 9.09
CA ALA A 642 5.83 1.62 10.43
C ALA A 642 4.78 1.22 11.48
N PRO A 643 4.51 -0.10 11.63
CA PRO A 643 3.40 -0.60 12.45
C PRO A 643 3.52 -0.28 13.95
N ASN A 644 4.73 0.10 14.39
CA ASN A 644 5.03 0.47 15.78
C ASN A 644 5.07 1.99 15.98
N ALA A 645 5.01 2.77 14.90
CA ALA A 645 5.15 4.23 14.94
C ALA A 645 3.80 4.94 15.01
N GLU A 646 3.73 6.03 15.77
CA GLU A 646 2.57 6.92 15.76
C GLU A 646 2.71 7.97 14.65
N LEU A 647 1.61 8.24 13.94
CA LEU A 647 1.51 9.42 13.09
C LEU A 647 1.39 10.65 14.00
N SER A 648 2.44 11.46 14.06
CA SER A 648 2.60 12.52 15.06
C SER A 648 2.48 13.93 14.44
N TYR A 649 2.57 14.97 15.29
CA TYR A 649 2.35 16.35 14.86
C TYR A 649 3.39 16.84 13.88
N SER A 650 2.93 17.47 12.81
CA SER A 650 3.79 18.05 11.81
C SER A 650 3.01 19.06 10.97
N SER A 651 3.55 19.48 9.82
CA SER A 651 2.81 20.32 8.89
C SER A 651 1.67 19.56 8.22
N LYS A 652 0.73 20.28 7.60
CA LYS A 652 -0.35 19.66 6.82
C LYS A 652 0.26 18.87 5.66
N PHE A 653 0.00 17.59 5.56
CA PHE A 653 0.69 16.76 4.57
C PHE A 653 -0.20 16.23 3.44
N ILE A 654 0.47 15.83 2.37
CA ILE A 654 -0.11 15.12 1.24
C ILE A 654 0.73 13.87 1.00
N LEU A 655 0.09 12.70 1.09
CA LEU A 655 0.70 11.40 0.85
C LEU A 655 -0.01 10.71 -0.33
N PHE A 656 0.76 10.24 -1.30
CA PHE A 656 0.30 9.41 -2.41
C PHE A 656 0.93 8.02 -2.26
N GLY A 657 0.11 7.04 -1.88
CA GLY A 657 0.56 5.69 -1.55
C GLY A 657 -0.22 5.11 -0.38
N SER A 658 0.47 4.30 0.42
CA SER A 658 -0.12 3.54 1.53
C SER A 658 0.49 3.99 2.86
N LEU A 659 -0.32 4.15 3.90
CA LEU A 659 0.16 4.44 5.26
C LEU A 659 -0.18 3.29 6.21
N CYS A 660 0.84 2.58 6.68
CA CYS A 660 0.72 1.67 7.82
C CYS A 660 1.40 2.28 9.04
N ALA A 661 0.63 2.51 10.10
CA ALA A 661 1.07 3.10 11.35
C ALA A 661 0.47 2.35 12.55
N LYS A 662 1.02 2.56 13.74
CA LYS A 662 0.43 2.05 14.98
C LYS A 662 -0.92 2.70 15.25
N ASN A 663 -0.88 4.02 15.30
CA ASN A 663 -1.99 4.87 15.67
C ASN A 663 -1.70 6.30 15.18
N ILE A 664 -2.65 7.21 15.34
CA ILE A 664 -2.48 8.65 15.15
C ILE A 664 -2.45 9.29 16.53
N TYR A 665 -1.49 10.19 16.72
CA TYR A 665 -1.41 11.03 17.89
C TYR A 665 -2.27 12.28 17.66
N VAL A 666 -3.37 12.39 18.40
CA VAL A 666 -4.46 13.34 18.13
C VAL A 666 -4.58 14.34 19.28
N ASP A 667 -4.13 15.57 19.06
CA ASP A 667 -4.40 16.73 19.92
C ASP A 667 -4.61 17.99 19.06
N ASN A 668 -4.82 19.14 19.71
CA ASN A 668 -5.10 20.43 19.06
C ASN A 668 -4.02 20.92 18.06
N ARG A 669 -2.81 20.35 18.06
CA ARG A 669 -1.70 20.68 17.15
C ARG A 669 -1.74 19.90 15.84
N PHE A 670 -2.52 18.82 15.76
CA PHE A 670 -2.58 17.98 14.56
C PHE A 670 -3.11 18.76 13.36
N GLN A 671 -2.24 19.01 12.36
CA GLN A 671 -2.54 19.84 11.20
C GLN A 671 -3.34 19.15 10.10
N GLY A 672 -3.71 17.88 10.31
CA GLY A 672 -4.45 17.08 9.34
C GLY A 672 -3.60 16.74 8.11
N GLY A 673 -4.26 16.22 7.09
CA GLY A 673 -3.58 15.82 5.86
C GLY A 673 -4.52 15.16 4.87
N LYS A 674 -3.97 14.79 3.72
CA LYS A 674 -4.67 14.03 2.68
C LYS A 674 -3.84 12.81 2.31
N ILE A 675 -4.45 11.63 2.31
CA ILE A 675 -3.83 10.39 1.85
C ILE A 675 -4.60 9.89 0.64
N TYR A 676 -3.90 9.69 -0.47
CA TYR A 676 -4.45 9.23 -1.73
C TYR A 676 -3.94 7.83 -2.02
N PHE A 677 -4.88 6.92 -2.23
CA PHE A 677 -4.58 5.61 -2.78
C PHE A 677 -4.05 5.75 -4.21
N ARG A 678 -2.97 5.02 -4.49
CA ARG A 678 -2.33 4.99 -5.81
C ARG A 678 -2.54 3.61 -6.45
N PRO A 679 -3.53 3.44 -7.36
CA PRO A 679 -3.89 2.15 -7.93
C PRO A 679 -2.73 1.46 -8.68
N GLU A 680 -1.80 2.23 -9.23
CA GLU A 680 -0.63 1.66 -9.91
C GLU A 680 0.24 0.84 -8.95
N THR A 681 0.28 1.23 -7.67
CA THR A 681 1.02 0.52 -6.61
C THR A 681 0.21 -0.58 -5.95
N ALA A 682 -1.04 -0.79 -6.35
CA ALA A 682 -1.82 -1.93 -5.89
C ALA A 682 -1.16 -3.23 -6.40
N PRO A 683 -1.07 -4.28 -5.57
CA PRO A 683 -0.33 -5.47 -5.96
C PRO A 683 -1.04 -6.30 -7.04
N ASP A 684 -2.35 -6.11 -7.17
CA ASP A 684 -3.22 -6.68 -8.20
C ASP A 684 -3.24 -5.83 -9.48
N SER A 685 -2.47 -4.73 -9.56
CA SER A 685 -2.40 -3.89 -10.76
C SER A 685 -1.61 -4.55 -11.89
N SER A 686 -1.86 -4.12 -13.12
CA SER A 686 -1.06 -4.50 -14.31
C SER A 686 0.35 -3.89 -14.31
N PHE A 687 0.61 -2.90 -13.43
CA PHE A 687 1.91 -2.25 -13.31
C PHE A 687 2.86 -2.99 -12.37
N SER A 688 2.48 -4.16 -11.82
CA SER A 688 3.29 -4.93 -10.86
C SER A 688 4.74 -5.13 -11.31
N ASP A 689 4.96 -5.29 -12.61
CA ASP A 689 6.25 -5.62 -13.20
C ASP A 689 7.26 -4.47 -13.11
N SER A 690 6.78 -3.23 -12.96
CA SER A 690 7.60 -2.03 -12.79
C SER A 690 8.33 -1.96 -11.44
N PHE A 691 7.89 -2.76 -10.47
CA PHE A 691 8.35 -2.68 -9.08
C PHE A 691 9.40 -3.73 -8.73
N TYR A 692 9.75 -4.63 -9.64
CA TYR A 692 10.83 -5.59 -9.38
C TYR A 692 12.19 -4.91 -9.50
N LYS A 693 13.11 -5.30 -8.62
CA LYS A 693 14.54 -4.99 -8.70
C LYS A 693 15.31 -6.28 -8.74
N VAL A 694 16.35 -6.29 -9.56
CA VAL A 694 17.31 -7.39 -9.63
C VAL A 694 18.59 -6.92 -9.00
N TYR A 695 19.06 -7.65 -8.00
CA TYR A 695 20.30 -7.37 -7.30
C TYR A 695 21.24 -8.55 -7.39
N VAL A 696 22.48 -8.30 -7.81
CA VAL A 696 23.57 -9.28 -7.82
C VAL A 696 24.55 -8.92 -6.72
N SER A 697 24.76 -9.84 -5.78
CA SER A 697 25.61 -9.64 -4.61
C SER A 697 27.04 -9.25 -4.99
N THR A 698 27.66 -8.43 -4.15
CA THR A 698 29.05 -8.06 -4.30
C THR A 698 30.04 -9.07 -3.74
N LYS A 699 29.56 -10.00 -2.90
CA LYS A 699 30.40 -11.02 -2.26
C LYS A 699 30.52 -12.25 -3.16
N ASP A 700 31.75 -12.68 -3.39
CA ASP A 700 32.06 -13.92 -4.09
C ASP A 700 31.96 -15.11 -3.14
N SER A 701 31.20 -16.12 -3.55
CA SER A 701 31.38 -17.48 -3.02
C SER A 701 32.29 -18.21 -4.00
N TYR A 702 33.56 -18.40 -3.61
CA TYR A 702 34.52 -19.17 -4.38
C TYR A 702 34.12 -20.64 -4.34
N TRP A 703 34.12 -21.26 -5.52
CA TRP A 703 33.93 -22.69 -5.67
C TRP A 703 35.07 -23.21 -6.53
N ASN A 704 35.93 -24.02 -5.93
CA ASN A 704 36.89 -24.83 -6.67
C ASN A 704 36.21 -26.18 -6.86
N GLU A 705 35.79 -26.46 -8.09
CA GLU A 705 35.30 -27.78 -8.49
C GLU A 705 36.48 -28.68 -8.90
#